data_AF-L0DQH3-F1
#
_entry.id   AF-L0DQH3-F1
#
_cell.length_a   1.000
_cell.length_b   1.000
_cell.length_c   1.000
_cell.angle_alpha   90.00
_cell.angle_beta   90.00
_cell.angle_gamma   90.00
#
_symmetry.space_group_name_H-M   'P 1'
#
loop_
_entity.id
_entity.type
_entity.pdbx_description
1 polymer ?
#
loop_
_entity_poly.entity_id
_entity_poly.type
_entity_poly.pdbx_seq_one_letter_code
_entity_poly.pdbx_strand_id
1 'polypeptide(L)'
;MMRPAWDSFWFWLADYYVLATFILLAAVVVLAALRQPARRLTVSWSVLGGLVTLLVLGAVPSWPRTGLPSPLSPVQPRHVPTETVSAEPPFPREEEPNSAMPRSEALTTSGKPQRDRLAKPAPPMRSPEMVPQARPIRSWPWLVCRAFLAGGGLMVGWLVLGSWQTARLRRQARAAPAWSTALLAQVVGPDHRVPKLLVCTALRQPVAAGILRPAILLPERFSEDAPENRLEAVLTHEWAHIRNRDLWLLALLRLLLPILYAHPAYWWLRRRIRDDQEALADASAAALEGRENYAEVLLSWSKQASDGPRFAAGGSLALFERPSQIKWRIVMLLDRSLRIEPTCPTWWRLAVRGGMALSVLGLSLVTLRPATSQADAPRIADITTTKPAPAEPNDRPGETARVFGLDGKPFAGAKVYHSSTFARRPRPTPPSPVGTTREDGSFTIPKAAKPGNAHNESIVAMADGYGPAFVALPEAVAGKPLNLVKDDVPIHGRILDIQGQPVVGASIQLVGLLQHPSGKLDEWIETVKTRKAALPVQYETLLSWMTTEIPSLFPAVLTDDSGRFTLKGIGRERIASLLISGPGIKTGFTYAATRRMPVLKFPAFEHQDARTPLIVYHGENFDFVADPGIEAIGTVTDQDSGKPLAGVMVETAELIGDHQLRSLWTATDEQGQYRLSGIAPKTRFNDSQKLLASIDDGPPYLAAAKSIGKEDGSKPIRRDFQLKRGVWVHGKVVDTSTGKGVHAGIAYYIMDDNPYLKKYPQYDTIYATPANQTDADGTFKLIVMPGQGIIGARAWKDSYRLGSGLEKLEELKLKNDGGEIIRARPSHLIPTNYHTIVAINPGEGDESITCEIPLDPGRTVKGTIVGPDGAPLVGARLEGTEDQFRRWSAKPLPSANFEARALGSGQSRLILFYHEEKKLAGARVIGPDETGPIVVQLEPSGTVTGRLVDAGGLPLAEAEMSCFVSYDDPTHKTGSLPAPVKTDKEGRFRAEGLIPGQSYRFQLWKGSELRETPINAVITRGETKDLGDVSIITNK
;
A
#
# COMPACT_ATOMS: atom_id res chain seq x y z
N MET A 1 45.39 10.89 12.87
CA MET A 1 45.38 9.55 13.49
C MET A 1 44.00 8.93 13.74
N MET A 2 42.89 9.67 13.84
CA MET A 2 41.58 9.07 14.18
C MET A 2 40.83 8.34 13.04
N ARG A 3 41.04 8.68 11.76
CA ARG A 3 40.23 8.16 10.64
C ARG A 3 40.10 6.61 10.52
N PRO A 4 41.17 5.80 10.65
CA PRO A 4 41.05 4.34 10.47
C PRO A 4 40.25 3.61 11.58
N ALA A 5 40.19 4.18 12.79
CA ALA A 5 39.42 3.59 13.90
C ALA A 5 37.91 3.70 13.70
N TRP A 6 37.44 4.78 13.08
CA TRP A 6 36.02 5.04 12.85
C TRP A 6 35.46 4.28 11.65
N ASP A 7 36.25 4.14 10.57
CA ASP A 7 35.86 3.28 9.45
C ASP A 7 35.69 1.83 9.94
N SER A 8 36.62 1.37 10.79
CA SER A 8 36.54 0.05 11.44
C SER A 8 35.29 -0.10 12.32
N PHE A 9 34.92 0.93 13.08
CA PHE A 9 33.72 0.94 13.91
C PHE A 9 32.43 0.91 13.07
N TRP A 10 32.36 1.67 11.97
CA TRP A 10 31.20 1.70 11.10
C TRP A 10 30.93 0.34 10.44
N PHE A 11 31.96 -0.28 9.87
CA PHE A 11 31.84 -1.61 9.27
C PHE A 11 31.45 -2.67 10.30
N TRP A 12 32.00 -2.57 11.51
CA TRP A 12 31.60 -3.45 12.61
C TRP A 12 30.13 -3.30 12.98
N LEU A 13 29.65 -2.06 13.10
CA LEU A 13 28.27 -1.77 13.45
C LEU A 13 27.30 -2.25 12.36
N ALA A 14 27.67 -2.06 11.09
CA ALA A 14 26.90 -2.54 9.95
C ALA A 14 26.81 -4.07 9.90
N ASP A 15 27.93 -4.77 10.07
CA ASP A 15 27.97 -6.24 10.16
C ASP A 15 27.09 -6.72 11.34
N TYR A 16 27.22 -6.09 12.52
CA TYR A 16 26.38 -6.43 13.68
C TYR A 16 24.89 -6.26 13.39
N TYR A 17 24.49 -5.16 12.75
CA TYR A 17 23.09 -4.88 12.44
C TYR A 17 22.48 -5.90 11.47
N VAL A 18 23.22 -6.27 10.42
CA VAL A 18 22.76 -7.27 9.45
C VAL A 18 22.62 -8.63 10.13
N LEU A 19 23.63 -9.06 10.88
CA LEU A 19 23.59 -10.34 11.60
C LEU A 19 22.51 -10.38 12.68
N ALA A 20 22.33 -9.28 13.43
CA ALA A 20 21.25 -9.13 14.40
C ALA A 20 19.86 -9.18 13.75
N THR A 21 19.73 -8.69 12.51
CA THR A 21 18.47 -8.76 11.74
C THR A 21 18.05 -10.20 11.50
N PHE A 22 18.97 -11.09 11.11
CA PHE A 22 18.66 -12.52 10.93
C PHE A 22 18.16 -13.18 12.22
N ILE A 23 18.84 -12.92 13.34
CA ILE A 23 18.44 -13.45 14.65
C ILE A 23 17.04 -12.93 15.04
N LEU A 24 16.79 -11.63 14.86
CA LEU A 24 15.53 -11.00 15.23
C LEU A 24 14.37 -11.43 14.32
N LEU A 25 14.57 -11.59 13.02
CA LEU A 25 13.54 -12.08 12.11
C LEU A 25 13.19 -13.55 12.39
N ALA A 26 14.19 -14.40 12.62
CA ALA A 26 13.96 -15.77 13.05
C ALA A 26 13.19 -15.82 14.38
N ALA A 27 13.54 -14.93 15.33
CA ALA A 27 12.81 -14.81 16.58
C ALA A 27 11.34 -14.41 16.39
N VAL A 28 11.05 -13.47 15.47
CA VAL A 28 9.66 -13.08 15.15
C VAL A 28 8.85 -14.28 14.68
N VAL A 29 9.38 -15.06 13.73
CA VAL A 29 8.70 -16.24 13.18
C VAL A 29 8.47 -17.30 14.27
N VAL A 30 9.51 -17.63 15.05
CA VAL A 30 9.40 -18.64 16.11
C VAL A 30 8.44 -18.19 17.21
N LEU A 31 8.49 -16.93 17.63
CA LEU A 31 7.60 -16.39 18.67
C LEU A 31 6.15 -16.24 18.20
N ALA A 32 5.92 -16.04 16.90
CA ALA A 32 4.58 -16.04 16.30
C ALA A 32 3.98 -17.46 16.26
N ALA A 33 4.80 -18.48 15.95
CA ALA A 33 4.37 -19.87 15.90
C ALA A 33 4.13 -20.50 17.30
N LEU A 34 4.87 -20.05 18.33
CA LEU A 34 4.74 -20.59 19.68
C LEU A 34 3.53 -20.00 20.39
N ARG A 35 2.65 -20.87 20.91
CA ARG A 35 1.46 -20.47 21.69
C ARG A 35 1.68 -20.23 23.17
N GLN A 36 2.62 -20.93 23.78
CA GLN A 36 2.81 -20.92 25.24
C GLN A 36 3.75 -19.79 25.68
N PRO A 37 3.32 -18.88 26.59
CA PRO A 37 4.15 -17.76 27.07
C PRO A 37 5.50 -18.21 27.67
N ALA A 38 5.52 -19.29 28.46
CA ALA A 38 6.75 -19.81 29.08
C ALA A 38 7.80 -20.25 28.04
N ARG A 39 7.36 -20.82 26.92
CA ARG A 39 8.25 -21.25 25.82
C ARG A 39 8.75 -20.04 25.04
N ARG A 40 7.89 -19.04 24.80
CA ARG A 40 8.27 -17.77 24.14
C ARG A 40 9.27 -16.96 24.95
N LEU A 41 9.12 -16.88 26.27
CA LEU A 41 10.13 -16.23 27.13
C LEU A 41 11.47 -16.96 27.12
N THR A 42 11.45 -18.30 27.07
CA THR A 42 12.68 -19.10 26.93
C THR A 42 13.41 -18.79 25.62
N VAL A 43 12.70 -18.69 24.51
CA VAL A 43 13.27 -18.24 23.22
C VAL A 43 13.79 -16.82 23.31
N SER A 44 13.03 -15.92 23.93
CA SER A 44 13.41 -14.52 24.12
C SER A 44 14.71 -14.37 24.92
N TRP A 45 14.88 -15.16 25.98
CA TRP A 45 16.14 -15.24 26.73
C TRP A 45 17.32 -15.64 25.86
N SER A 46 17.15 -16.69 25.05
CA SER A 46 18.20 -17.16 24.15
C SER A 46 18.51 -16.13 23.06
N VAL A 47 17.50 -15.51 22.45
CA VAL A 47 17.65 -14.47 21.42
C VAL A 47 18.43 -13.28 21.96
N LEU A 48 18.03 -12.73 23.11
CA LEU A 48 18.72 -11.59 23.69
C LEU A 48 20.15 -11.95 24.14
N GLY A 49 20.34 -13.15 24.69
CA GLY A 49 21.68 -13.66 25.00
C GLY A 49 22.54 -13.79 23.74
N GLY A 50 21.99 -14.33 22.66
CA GLY A 50 22.65 -14.47 21.37
C GLY A 50 23.00 -13.12 20.74
N LEU A 51 22.14 -12.11 20.85
CA LEU A 51 22.44 -10.75 20.39
C LEU A 51 23.57 -10.09 21.18
N VAL A 52 23.68 -10.35 22.49
CA VAL A 52 24.82 -9.90 23.30
C VAL A 52 26.09 -10.66 22.94
N THR A 53 26.02 -11.99 22.79
CA THR A 53 27.17 -12.80 22.40
C THR A 53 27.68 -12.42 21.01
N LEU A 54 26.79 -12.19 20.05
CA LEU A 54 27.14 -11.72 18.72
C LEU A 54 27.82 -10.35 18.76
N LEU A 55 27.34 -9.44 19.61
CA LEU A 55 27.95 -8.13 19.82
C LEU A 55 29.39 -8.26 20.33
N VAL A 56 29.60 -9.15 21.31
CA VAL A 56 30.92 -9.41 21.90
C VAL A 56 31.85 -10.07 20.90
N LEU A 57 31.43 -11.15 20.23
CA LEU A 57 32.24 -11.88 19.24
C LEU A 57 32.59 -10.98 18.04
N GLY A 58 31.63 -10.18 17.56
CA GLY A 58 31.88 -9.20 16.52
C GLY A 58 32.90 -8.14 16.94
N ALA A 59 33.04 -7.82 18.23
CA ALA A 59 33.99 -6.82 18.70
C ALA A 59 35.42 -7.37 18.86
N VAL A 60 35.63 -8.70 18.81
CA VAL A 60 36.95 -9.33 18.94
C VAL A 60 37.72 -9.20 17.61
N PRO A 61 38.89 -8.51 17.57
CA PRO A 61 39.64 -8.26 16.33
C PRO A 61 40.24 -9.52 15.68
N SER A 62 40.53 -10.55 16.48
CA SER A 62 41.15 -11.82 16.03
C SER A 62 40.13 -12.92 15.72
N TRP A 63 38.83 -12.62 15.72
CA TRP A 63 37.80 -13.61 15.42
C TRP A 63 37.83 -13.98 13.92
N PRO A 64 37.91 -15.26 13.54
CA PRO A 64 37.98 -15.67 12.14
C PRO A 64 36.68 -15.26 11.41
N ARG A 65 36.82 -14.50 10.32
CA ARG A 65 35.68 -14.11 9.47
C ARG A 65 35.96 -14.48 8.03
N THR A 66 34.98 -15.15 7.42
CA THR A 66 34.95 -15.47 6.00
C THR A 66 34.08 -14.45 5.30
N GLY A 67 34.63 -13.80 4.27
CA GLY A 67 33.82 -12.96 3.37
C GLY A 67 33.00 -13.88 2.48
N LEU A 68 31.69 -13.62 2.36
CA LEU A 68 30.89 -14.34 1.37
C LEU A 68 31.42 -14.00 -0.03
N PRO A 69 31.75 -15.00 -0.88
CA PRO A 69 32.07 -14.73 -2.27
C PRO A 69 30.84 -14.07 -2.91
N SER A 70 31.03 -12.91 -3.51
CA SER A 70 29.97 -12.27 -4.28
C SER A 70 29.59 -13.22 -5.43
N PRO A 71 28.30 -13.52 -5.66
CA PRO A 71 27.83 -14.22 -6.86
C PRO A 71 28.14 -13.46 -8.16
N LEU A 72 28.68 -12.24 -8.05
CA LEU A 72 29.06 -11.35 -9.14
C LEU A 72 30.58 -11.30 -9.38
N SER A 73 31.37 -12.27 -8.91
CA SER A 73 32.72 -12.43 -9.47
C SER A 73 32.54 -12.81 -10.95
N PRO A 74 33.00 -11.99 -11.92
CA PRO A 74 32.94 -12.38 -13.31
C PRO A 74 33.72 -13.69 -13.46
N VAL A 75 33.10 -14.67 -14.09
CA VAL A 75 33.83 -15.79 -14.68
C VAL A 75 34.91 -15.15 -15.55
N GLN A 76 36.18 -15.28 -15.17
CA GLN A 76 37.27 -14.91 -16.07
C GLN A 76 37.02 -15.68 -17.38
N PRO A 77 36.91 -15.01 -18.53
CA PRO A 77 36.81 -15.72 -19.78
C PRO A 77 38.06 -16.60 -19.91
N ARG A 78 37.85 -17.91 -20.04
CA ARG A 78 38.89 -18.83 -20.54
C ARG A 78 39.46 -18.17 -21.79
N HIS A 79 40.78 -17.92 -21.78
CA HIS A 79 41.48 -17.55 -23.00
C HIS A 79 41.21 -18.64 -24.04
N VAL A 80 40.37 -18.32 -25.02
CA VAL A 80 40.30 -19.06 -26.27
C VAL A 80 41.46 -18.50 -27.11
N PRO A 81 42.41 -19.33 -27.56
CA PRO A 81 43.55 -18.86 -28.34
C PRO A 81 43.04 -18.26 -29.65
N THR A 82 43.53 -17.08 -30.00
CA THR A 82 43.37 -16.53 -31.35
C THR A 82 44.17 -17.42 -32.32
N GLU A 83 43.47 -18.19 -33.16
CA GLU A 83 44.09 -18.75 -34.37
C GLU A 83 44.46 -17.60 -35.32
N THR A 84 45.76 -17.30 -35.34
CA THR A 84 46.47 -16.59 -36.39
C THR A 84 46.28 -17.28 -37.74
N VAL A 85 45.85 -16.54 -38.76
CA VAL A 85 46.04 -16.90 -40.17
C VAL A 85 47.52 -16.72 -40.53
N SER A 86 48.11 -17.79 -41.05
CA SER A 86 49.50 -17.93 -41.52
C SER A 86 49.94 -16.90 -42.58
N ALA A 87 51.24 -16.57 -42.55
CA ALA A 87 52.14 -16.84 -43.68
C ALA A 87 53.61 -16.89 -43.20
N GLU A 88 54.13 -18.13 -43.15
CA GLU A 88 55.50 -18.68 -43.32
C GLU A 88 56.82 -17.89 -43.05
N PRO A 89 57.94 -18.63 -42.81
CA PRO A 89 59.04 -18.22 -41.94
C PRO A 89 60.28 -17.69 -42.69
N PRO A 90 61.26 -17.08 -41.99
CA PRO A 90 62.66 -17.12 -42.38
C PRO A 90 63.39 -18.26 -41.66
N PHE A 91 64.16 -19.03 -42.43
CA PHE A 91 65.07 -20.11 -42.03
C PHE A 91 66.28 -19.59 -41.20
N PRO A 92 67.09 -20.48 -40.56
CA PRO A 92 67.41 -20.40 -39.14
C PRO A 92 68.87 -20.05 -38.85
N ARG A 93 69.13 -19.87 -37.54
CA ARG A 93 70.39 -19.98 -36.77
C ARG A 93 71.73 -20.11 -37.53
N GLU A 94 72.68 -19.31 -37.08
CA GLU A 94 73.89 -19.74 -36.35
C GLU A 94 74.28 -18.56 -35.41
N GLU A 95 74.43 -18.79 -34.09
CA GLU A 95 75.71 -18.81 -33.34
C GLU A 95 76.55 -17.53 -33.54
N GLU A 96 77.10 -16.80 -32.56
CA GLU A 96 77.27 -16.88 -31.11
C GLU A 96 77.77 -15.46 -30.65
N PRO A 97 78.24 -15.18 -29.42
CA PRO A 97 77.88 -13.99 -28.66
C PRO A 97 79.03 -12.99 -28.41
N ASN A 98 78.73 -11.74 -28.05
CA ASN A 98 79.52 -11.06 -27.02
C ASN A 98 78.92 -9.78 -26.43
N SER A 99 79.37 -9.56 -25.20
CA SER A 99 79.13 -8.43 -24.31
C SER A 99 79.76 -7.09 -24.75
N ALA A 100 79.38 -6.06 -23.98
CA ALA A 100 80.08 -4.80 -23.67
C ALA A 100 79.66 -3.52 -24.43
N MET A 101 78.95 -2.64 -23.69
CA MET A 101 79.26 -1.24 -23.30
C MET A 101 80.28 -0.44 -24.16
N PRO A 102 80.26 0.92 -24.18
CA PRO A 102 79.85 1.80 -23.06
C PRO A 102 79.18 3.16 -23.39
N ARG A 103 78.73 3.83 -22.30
CA ARG A 103 78.78 5.28 -21.96
C ARG A 103 78.64 6.36 -23.05
N SER A 104 77.85 7.40 -22.76
CA SER A 104 78.38 8.64 -22.13
C SER A 104 77.29 9.68 -21.83
N GLU A 105 77.28 10.13 -20.57
CA GLU A 105 77.21 11.52 -20.07
C GLU A 105 77.53 12.63 -21.12
N ALA A 106 77.10 13.89 -21.06
CA ALA A 106 76.33 14.72 -20.13
C ALA A 106 76.13 16.13 -20.76
N LEU A 107 75.49 17.03 -19.99
CA LEU A 107 75.74 18.48 -19.90
C LEU A 107 75.17 19.46 -20.95
N THR A 108 74.41 20.44 -20.40
CA THR A 108 74.40 21.90 -20.73
C THR A 108 73.83 22.31 -22.11
N THR A 109 73.16 23.44 -22.34
CA THR A 109 73.19 24.79 -21.74
C THR A 109 72.02 25.63 -22.27
N SER A 110 71.72 26.70 -21.52
CA SER A 110 70.89 27.86 -21.89
C SER A 110 71.28 28.56 -23.20
N GLY A 111 70.30 29.08 -23.96
CA GLY A 111 70.52 30.11 -24.98
C GLY A 111 69.42 30.27 -26.03
N LYS A 112 68.51 31.24 -25.86
CA LYS A 112 67.83 31.96 -26.97
C LYS A 112 68.74 33.17 -27.36
N PRO A 113 68.49 33.99 -28.42
CA PRO A 113 67.36 34.07 -29.37
C PRO A 113 67.75 34.33 -30.87
N GLN A 114 66.83 34.15 -31.83
CA GLN A 114 66.73 35.06 -33.00
C GLN A 114 65.34 35.03 -33.66
N ARG A 115 64.76 36.22 -33.85
CA ARG A 115 63.59 36.56 -34.70
C ARG A 115 64.14 36.90 -36.11
N ASP A 116 63.51 36.63 -37.25
CA ASP A 116 62.25 37.18 -37.77
C ASP A 116 61.84 36.42 -39.05
N ARG A 117 60.55 36.11 -39.22
CA ARG A 117 59.69 36.65 -40.29
C ARG A 117 58.27 36.09 -40.17
N LEU A 118 57.32 37.02 -40.23
CA LEU A 118 55.92 36.91 -39.85
C LEU A 118 55.07 36.08 -40.82
N ALA A 119 54.35 35.09 -40.29
CA ALA A 119 53.11 34.55 -40.83
C ALA A 119 52.01 34.74 -39.77
N LYS A 120 50.81 35.15 -40.21
CA LYS A 120 49.65 35.55 -39.37
C LYS A 120 49.30 34.53 -38.28
N PRO A 121 48.97 34.95 -37.04
CA PRO A 121 48.65 34.02 -35.95
C PRO A 121 47.21 33.51 -36.03
N ALA A 122 47.07 32.19 -35.89
CA ALA A 122 45.85 31.49 -35.52
C ALA A 122 45.48 31.80 -34.04
N PRO A 123 44.19 31.71 -33.67
CA PRO A 123 43.74 31.99 -32.30
C PRO A 123 44.35 31.02 -31.26
N PRO A 124 44.60 31.48 -30.02
CA PRO A 124 45.37 30.73 -29.05
C PRO A 124 44.62 29.51 -28.50
N MET A 125 45.31 28.37 -28.47
CA MET A 125 44.96 27.20 -27.67
C MET A 125 44.86 27.60 -26.20
N ARG A 126 43.68 27.43 -25.60
CA ARG A 126 43.49 27.54 -24.16
C ARG A 126 44.28 26.42 -23.47
N SER A 127 45.12 26.80 -22.52
CA SER A 127 45.74 25.90 -21.56
C SER A 127 44.68 25.00 -20.91
N PRO A 128 44.98 23.73 -20.60
CA PRO A 128 44.05 22.89 -19.85
C PRO A 128 43.84 23.54 -18.49
N GLU A 129 42.62 24.00 -18.23
CA GLU A 129 42.17 24.34 -16.89
C GLU A 129 42.44 23.14 -16.00
N MET A 130 43.21 23.37 -14.92
CA MET A 130 43.29 22.43 -13.81
C MET A 130 41.87 22.16 -13.34
N VAL A 131 41.34 21.00 -13.71
CA VAL A 131 40.14 20.44 -13.10
C VAL A 131 40.41 20.42 -11.60
N PRO A 132 39.60 21.11 -10.77
CA PRO A 132 39.69 20.94 -9.33
C PRO A 132 39.42 19.46 -9.09
N GLN A 133 40.43 18.72 -8.61
CA GLN A 133 40.20 17.35 -8.19
C GLN A 133 39.04 17.38 -7.20
N ALA A 134 37.90 16.82 -7.63
CA ALA A 134 36.73 16.70 -6.80
C ALA A 134 37.16 15.93 -5.56
N ARG A 135 37.22 16.62 -4.42
CA ARG A 135 37.49 15.96 -3.14
C ARG A 135 36.37 14.94 -2.97
N PRO A 136 36.68 13.64 -2.79
CA PRO A 136 35.64 12.65 -2.60
C PRO A 136 34.82 13.06 -1.38
N ILE A 137 33.52 13.25 -1.55
CA ILE A 137 32.57 13.54 -0.47
C ILE A 137 32.42 12.23 0.34
N ARG A 138 33.43 11.97 1.15
CA ARG A 138 33.59 10.76 1.98
C ARG A 138 32.99 10.97 3.37
N SER A 139 31.94 11.79 3.51
CA SER A 139 31.45 12.31 4.80
C SER A 139 30.06 11.85 5.25
N TRP A 140 29.23 11.23 4.40
CA TRP A 140 27.88 10.80 4.83
C TRP A 140 27.86 9.60 5.80
N PRO A 141 28.76 8.58 5.71
CA PRO A 141 28.79 7.51 6.71
C PRO A 141 29.11 8.06 8.09
N TRP A 142 29.87 9.16 8.16
CA TRP A 142 30.20 9.86 9.40
C TRP A 142 29.01 10.60 9.99
N LEU A 143 28.16 11.20 9.15
CA LEU A 143 26.92 11.83 9.61
C LEU A 143 25.93 10.78 10.14
N VAL A 144 25.81 9.63 9.46
CA VAL A 144 24.98 8.51 9.94
C VAL A 144 25.54 7.92 11.23
N CYS A 145 26.87 7.70 11.33
CA CYS A 145 27.53 7.30 12.57
C CYS A 145 27.23 8.29 13.72
N ARG A 146 27.35 9.60 13.49
CA ARG A 146 27.10 10.62 14.51
C ARG A 146 25.64 10.68 14.93
N ALA A 147 24.70 10.63 13.98
CA ALA A 147 23.27 10.58 14.27
C ALA A 147 22.92 9.30 15.05
N PHE A 148 23.52 8.17 14.66
CA PHE A 148 23.36 6.90 15.34
C PHE A 148 23.83 6.95 16.79
N LEU A 149 25.05 7.46 17.02
CA LEU A 149 25.64 7.64 18.35
C LEU A 149 24.86 8.66 19.19
N ALA A 150 24.35 9.73 18.59
CA ALA A 150 23.50 10.70 19.27
C ALA A 150 22.18 10.06 19.73
N GLY A 151 21.52 9.29 18.87
CA GLY A 151 20.32 8.52 19.24
C GLY A 151 20.59 7.50 20.34
N GLY A 152 21.69 6.75 20.23
CA GLY A 152 22.14 5.83 21.29
C GLY A 152 22.41 6.56 22.61
N GLY A 153 23.05 7.73 22.56
CA GLY A 153 23.31 8.60 23.71
C GLY A 153 22.02 9.10 24.38
N LEU A 154 21.01 9.50 23.60
CA LEU A 154 19.69 9.85 24.14
C LEU A 154 19.01 8.67 24.84
N MET A 155 19.12 7.46 24.28
CA MET A 155 18.59 6.26 24.93
C MET A 155 19.31 5.96 26.24
N VAL A 156 20.64 6.11 26.29
CA VAL A 156 21.41 5.99 27.54
C VAL A 156 20.96 7.03 28.55
N GLY A 157 20.85 8.31 28.15
CA GLY A 157 20.38 9.38 29.02
C GLY A 157 18.99 9.11 29.61
N TRP A 158 18.07 8.61 28.79
CA TRP A 158 16.73 8.18 29.22
C TRP A 158 16.76 7.03 30.22
N LEU A 159 17.60 6.01 29.97
CA LEU A 159 17.78 4.87 30.88
C LEU A 159 18.42 5.30 32.22
N VAL A 160 19.35 6.25 32.19
CA VAL A 160 19.99 6.81 33.39
C VAL A 160 18.99 7.62 34.21
N LEU A 161 18.29 8.58 33.60
CA LEU A 161 17.25 9.38 34.26
C LEU A 161 16.21 8.48 34.92
N GLY A 162 15.81 7.47 34.17
CA GLY A 162 14.86 6.50 34.60
C GLY A 162 15.32 5.61 35.76
N SER A 163 16.56 5.13 35.72
CA SER A 163 17.16 4.35 36.82
C SER A 163 17.35 5.22 38.06
N TRP A 164 17.69 6.50 37.88
CA TRP A 164 17.77 7.48 38.95
C TRP A 164 16.41 7.71 39.61
N GLN A 165 15.33 7.86 38.83
CA GLN A 165 13.97 7.97 39.37
C GLN A 165 13.57 6.73 40.19
N THR A 166 13.82 5.53 39.68
CA THR A 166 13.55 4.28 40.42
C THR A 166 14.36 4.19 41.70
N ALA A 167 15.64 4.57 41.66
CA ALA A 167 16.49 4.63 42.85
C ALA A 167 15.99 5.67 43.86
N ARG A 168 15.52 6.83 43.40
CA ARG A 168 14.92 7.88 44.23
C ARG A 168 13.65 7.37 44.92
N LEU A 169 12.72 6.76 44.20
CA LEU A 169 11.53 6.15 44.81
C LEU A 169 11.88 5.13 45.88
N ARG A 170 12.83 4.23 45.58
CA ARG A 170 13.26 3.18 46.51
C ARG A 170 13.90 3.78 47.77
N ARG A 171 14.60 4.91 47.66
CA ARG A 171 15.16 5.65 48.81
C ARG A 171 14.07 6.36 49.63
N GLN A 172 12.99 6.79 48.99
CA GLN A 172 11.85 7.46 49.63
C GLN A 172 10.81 6.48 50.21
N ALA A 173 10.94 5.18 49.92
CA ALA A 173 10.03 4.15 50.40
C ALA A 173 10.36 3.72 51.84
N ARG A 174 9.33 3.46 52.64
CA ARG A 174 9.42 2.96 54.03
C ARG A 174 9.27 1.44 54.09
N ALA A 175 9.69 0.81 55.17
CA ALA A 175 9.44 -0.62 55.38
C ALA A 175 7.93 -0.89 55.50
N ALA A 176 7.45 -1.97 54.88
CA ALA A 176 6.05 -2.35 54.97
C ALA A 176 5.70 -2.89 56.38
N PRO A 177 4.42 -2.82 56.80
CA PRO A 177 3.97 -3.39 58.07
C PRO A 177 4.32 -4.88 58.23
N ALA A 178 4.54 -5.31 59.47
CA ALA A 178 4.98 -6.68 59.78
C ALA A 178 4.02 -7.76 59.24
N TRP A 179 2.70 -7.52 59.31
CA TRP A 179 1.68 -8.45 58.81
C TRP A 179 1.79 -8.68 57.29
N SER A 180 1.98 -7.62 56.50
CA SER A 180 2.11 -7.71 55.04
C SER A 180 3.43 -8.38 54.63
N THR A 181 4.48 -8.19 55.42
CA THR A 181 5.78 -8.86 55.23
C THR A 181 5.68 -10.35 55.54
N ALA A 182 4.92 -10.72 56.58
CA ALA A 182 4.63 -12.11 56.91
C ALA A 182 3.79 -12.79 55.80
N LEU A 183 2.79 -12.10 55.25
CA LEU A 183 2.01 -12.59 54.10
C LEU A 183 2.89 -12.82 52.86
N LEU A 184 3.82 -11.89 52.56
CA LEU A 184 4.78 -12.09 51.48
C LEU A 184 5.67 -13.33 51.72
N ALA A 185 6.12 -13.55 52.96
CA ALA A 185 6.92 -14.73 53.29
C ALA A 185 6.14 -16.03 53.08
N GLN A 186 4.83 -16.04 53.34
CA GLN A 186 3.94 -17.18 53.04
C GLN A 186 3.82 -17.40 51.52
N VAL A 187 3.57 -16.35 50.73
CA VAL A 187 3.46 -16.42 49.26
C VAL A 187 4.75 -16.91 48.59
N VAL A 188 5.91 -16.50 49.12
CA VAL A 188 7.23 -16.87 48.58
C VAL A 188 7.59 -18.33 48.89
N GLY A 189 7.18 -18.81 50.07
CA GLY A 189 7.51 -20.15 50.57
C GLY A 189 8.94 -20.29 51.11
N PRO A 190 9.25 -21.42 51.77
CA PRO A 190 10.52 -21.61 52.49
C PRO A 190 11.73 -21.78 51.57
N ASP A 191 11.51 -22.24 50.33
CA ASP A 191 12.58 -22.57 49.37
C ASP A 191 13.20 -21.35 48.69
N HIS A 192 12.66 -20.15 48.93
CA HIS A 192 13.05 -18.94 48.23
C HIS A 192 13.37 -17.79 49.20
N ARG A 193 14.36 -16.97 48.84
CA ARG A 193 14.70 -15.78 49.62
C ARG A 193 13.62 -14.71 49.46
N VAL A 194 12.96 -14.33 50.55
CA VAL A 194 11.92 -13.30 50.58
C VAL A 194 12.49 -11.94 50.14
N PRO A 195 11.92 -11.28 49.10
CA PRO A 195 12.35 -9.96 48.68
C PRO A 195 11.91 -8.89 49.69
N LYS A 196 12.59 -7.73 49.70
CA LYS A 196 12.19 -6.64 50.60
C LYS A 196 10.82 -6.09 50.19
N LEU A 197 9.90 -5.95 51.13
CA LEU A 197 8.62 -5.28 50.93
C LEU A 197 8.72 -3.83 51.42
N LEU A 198 8.46 -2.88 50.53
CA LEU A 198 8.56 -1.44 50.80
C LEU A 198 7.24 -0.76 50.46
N VAL A 199 6.87 0.29 51.19
CA VAL A 199 5.68 1.12 50.93
C VAL A 199 6.12 2.49 50.43
N CYS A 200 5.52 2.97 49.35
CA CYS A 200 5.83 4.25 48.73
C CYS A 200 4.54 5.02 48.41
N THR A 201 4.45 6.24 48.93
CA THR A 201 3.28 7.12 48.78
C THR A 201 3.10 7.64 47.35
N ALA A 202 4.20 7.76 46.60
CA ALA A 202 4.21 8.21 45.22
C ALA A 202 3.81 7.13 44.21
N LEU A 203 3.62 5.89 44.66
CA LEU A 203 3.35 4.74 43.81
C LEU A 203 1.85 4.44 43.72
N ARG A 204 1.34 4.20 42.51
CA ARG A 204 -0.09 3.89 42.27
C ARG A 204 -0.42 2.42 42.15
N GLN A 205 0.50 1.66 41.58
CA GLN A 205 0.37 0.23 41.37
C GLN A 205 1.58 -0.46 42.02
N PRO A 206 1.41 -1.66 42.58
CA PRO A 206 2.50 -2.50 43.03
C PRO A 206 3.56 -2.67 41.92
N VAL A 207 4.85 -2.64 42.28
CA VAL A 207 5.94 -2.81 41.31
C VAL A 207 7.10 -3.57 41.94
N ALA A 208 7.52 -4.66 41.30
CA ALA A 208 8.81 -5.28 41.53
C ALA A 208 9.97 -4.44 40.93
N ALA A 209 10.96 -4.09 41.75
CA ALA A 209 12.12 -3.31 41.32
C ALA A 209 13.46 -3.81 41.91
N GLY A 210 14.52 -3.65 41.12
CA GLY A 210 15.89 -4.00 41.51
C GLY A 210 16.35 -5.36 40.98
N ILE A 211 17.43 -5.36 40.19
CA ILE A 211 17.90 -6.57 39.48
C ILE A 211 18.65 -7.51 40.42
N LEU A 212 19.67 -7.01 41.14
CA LEU A 212 20.51 -7.81 42.04
C LEU A 212 19.90 -7.98 43.44
N ARG A 213 19.11 -7.01 43.88
CA ARG A 213 18.45 -6.98 45.19
C ARG A 213 16.98 -6.61 44.97
N PRO A 214 16.14 -7.56 44.53
CA PRO A 214 14.74 -7.31 44.21
C PRO A 214 13.98 -6.89 45.46
N ALA A 215 13.08 -5.93 45.27
CA ALA A 215 12.15 -5.43 46.26
C ALA A 215 10.78 -5.26 45.61
N ILE A 216 9.72 -5.52 46.34
CA ILE A 216 8.35 -5.23 45.93
C ILE A 216 7.98 -3.91 46.58
N LEU A 217 7.63 -2.91 45.77
CA LEU A 217 7.14 -1.63 46.25
C LEU A 217 5.61 -1.64 46.18
N LEU A 218 4.96 -1.34 47.29
CA LEU A 218 3.52 -1.23 47.42
C LEU A 218 3.09 0.25 47.54
N PRO A 219 2.00 0.64 46.88
CA PRO A 219 1.25 1.84 47.21
C PRO A 219 0.78 1.84 48.67
N GLU A 220 0.65 3.03 49.28
CA GLU A 220 0.22 3.20 50.68
C GLU A 220 -1.13 2.53 51.01
N ARG A 221 -2.07 2.53 50.06
CA ARG A 221 -3.38 1.88 50.21
C ARG A 221 -3.33 0.39 50.56
N PHE A 222 -2.25 -0.31 50.18
CA PHE A 222 -2.07 -1.73 50.50
C PHE A 222 -1.44 -1.95 51.88
N SER A 223 -1.11 -0.88 52.60
CA SER A 223 -0.49 -0.93 53.93
C SER A 223 -1.46 -0.66 55.09
N GLU A 224 -2.66 -0.14 54.79
CA GLU A 224 -3.61 0.34 55.80
C GLU A 224 -4.70 -0.69 56.17
N ASP A 225 -5.17 -1.54 55.25
CA ASP A 225 -6.30 -2.47 55.49
C ASP A 225 -6.10 -3.92 54.97
N ALA A 226 -6.57 -4.91 55.75
CA ALA A 226 -6.90 -6.28 55.33
C ALA A 226 -8.22 -6.69 56.03
N PRO A 227 -9.20 -7.38 55.40
CA PRO A 227 -9.10 -8.46 54.41
C PRO A 227 -9.75 -8.17 53.02
N GLU A 228 -10.31 -6.99 52.78
CA GLU A 228 -11.04 -6.69 51.53
C GLU A 228 -10.12 -6.49 50.29
N ASN A 229 -8.83 -6.27 50.48
CA ASN A 229 -7.91 -5.77 49.43
C ASN A 229 -7.22 -6.83 48.55
N ARG A 230 -7.57 -8.13 48.66
CA ARG A 230 -7.00 -9.24 47.85
C ARG A 230 -5.47 -9.14 47.65
N LEU A 231 -4.75 -8.73 48.71
CA LEU A 231 -3.31 -8.42 48.69
C LEU A 231 -2.47 -9.65 48.37
N GLU A 232 -2.93 -10.84 48.74
CA GLU A 232 -2.24 -12.10 48.44
C GLU A 232 -2.09 -12.31 46.92
N ALA A 233 -3.12 -12.02 46.13
CA ALA A 233 -3.07 -12.07 44.67
C ALA A 233 -2.10 -11.01 44.09
N VAL A 234 -2.04 -9.80 44.66
CA VAL A 234 -1.03 -8.78 44.32
C VAL A 234 0.38 -9.33 44.52
N LEU A 235 0.66 -9.81 45.73
CA LEU A 235 1.99 -10.24 46.11
C LEU A 235 2.41 -11.45 45.28
N THR A 236 1.48 -12.33 44.94
CA THR A 236 1.71 -13.48 44.06
C THR A 236 2.03 -13.05 42.62
N HIS A 237 1.32 -12.04 42.10
CA HIS A 237 1.62 -11.45 40.79
C HIS A 237 3.02 -10.82 40.76
N GLU A 238 3.34 -9.95 41.72
CA GLU A 238 4.65 -9.29 41.80
C GLU A 238 5.78 -10.28 42.09
N TRP A 239 5.53 -11.30 42.90
CA TRP A 239 6.46 -12.39 43.16
C TRP A 239 6.73 -13.19 41.88
N ALA A 240 5.73 -13.44 41.03
CA ALA A 240 5.92 -14.15 39.78
C ALA A 240 6.95 -13.46 38.88
N HIS A 241 6.97 -12.12 38.81
CA HIS A 241 7.99 -11.38 38.07
C HIS A 241 9.41 -11.58 38.62
N ILE A 242 9.56 -11.64 39.95
CA ILE A 242 10.86 -11.88 40.59
C ILE A 242 11.29 -13.34 40.38
N ARG A 243 10.39 -14.30 40.62
CA ARG A 243 10.61 -15.74 40.45
C ARG A 243 11.00 -16.10 39.02
N ASN A 244 10.31 -15.51 38.03
CA ASN A 244 10.55 -15.75 36.61
C ASN A 244 11.78 -14.98 36.06
N ARG A 245 12.46 -14.20 36.91
CA ARG A 245 13.62 -13.37 36.54
C ARG A 245 13.30 -12.30 35.49
N ASP A 246 12.07 -11.79 35.48
CA ASP A 246 11.60 -10.81 34.51
C ASP A 246 12.39 -9.51 34.57
N LEU A 247 12.87 -9.14 35.75
CA LEU A 247 13.73 -7.97 35.97
C LEU A 247 15.08 -8.08 35.24
N TRP A 248 15.60 -9.30 35.09
CA TRP A 248 16.83 -9.53 34.32
C TRP A 248 16.59 -9.47 32.82
N LEU A 249 15.46 -10.00 32.34
CA LEU A 249 15.09 -9.89 30.93
C LEU A 249 14.87 -8.43 30.53
N LEU A 250 14.24 -7.65 31.41
CA LEU A 250 14.11 -6.20 31.26
C LEU A 250 15.47 -5.50 31.27
N ALA A 251 16.40 -5.93 32.13
CA ALA A 251 17.76 -5.40 32.16
C ALA A 251 18.50 -5.65 30.83
N LEU A 252 18.37 -6.86 30.28
CA LEU A 252 18.99 -7.25 29.01
C LEU A 252 18.41 -6.48 27.83
N LEU A 253 17.08 -6.28 27.80
CA LEU A 253 16.44 -5.38 26.86
C LEU A 253 17.02 -3.97 26.98
N ARG A 254 17.08 -3.41 28.19
CA ARG A 254 17.66 -2.07 28.42
C ARG A 254 19.13 -1.97 27.99
N LEU A 255 19.92 -3.02 28.18
CA LEU A 255 21.32 -3.07 27.75
C LEU A 255 21.45 -2.99 26.23
N LEU A 256 20.60 -3.70 25.49
CA LEU A 256 20.62 -3.72 24.03
C LEU A 256 19.96 -2.49 23.39
N LEU A 257 19.13 -1.75 24.14
CA LEU A 257 18.36 -0.61 23.62
C LEU A 257 19.23 0.46 22.94
N PRO A 258 20.34 0.96 23.52
CA PRO A 258 21.16 1.99 22.87
C PRO A 258 21.75 1.57 21.52
N ILE A 259 21.90 0.26 21.32
CA ILE A 259 22.47 -0.32 20.10
C ILE A 259 21.37 -0.68 19.11
N LEU A 260 20.21 -1.17 19.56
CA LEU A 260 19.12 -1.65 18.70
C LEU A 260 17.91 -0.71 18.65
N TYR A 261 18.02 0.53 19.14
CA TYR A 261 16.89 1.48 19.19
C TYR A 261 16.28 1.76 17.82
N ALA A 262 17.06 1.67 16.74
CA ALA A 262 16.58 1.89 15.38
C ALA A 262 15.96 0.62 14.75
N HIS A 263 16.03 -0.53 15.42
CA HIS A 263 15.62 -1.82 14.85
C HIS A 263 14.15 -2.15 15.18
N PRO A 264 13.22 -2.21 14.20
CA PRO A 264 11.79 -2.39 14.46
C PRO A 264 11.45 -3.75 15.08
N ALA A 265 12.09 -4.84 14.64
CA ALA A 265 11.87 -6.17 15.22
C ALA A 265 12.26 -6.26 16.71
N TYR A 266 13.25 -5.47 17.16
CA TYR A 266 13.61 -5.38 18.57
C TYR A 266 12.50 -4.72 19.39
N TRP A 267 11.84 -3.67 18.87
CA TRP A 267 10.67 -3.05 19.51
C TRP A 267 9.48 -4.00 19.60
N TRP A 268 9.24 -4.80 18.57
CA TRP A 268 8.23 -5.85 18.59
C TRP A 268 8.56 -6.93 19.63
N LEU A 269 9.79 -7.44 19.64
CA LEU A 269 10.26 -8.43 20.63
C LEU A 269 10.09 -7.90 22.06
N ARG A 270 10.50 -6.65 22.30
CA ARG A 270 10.35 -5.98 23.59
C ARG A 270 8.89 -5.94 24.06
N ARG A 271 7.96 -5.61 23.15
CA ARG A 271 6.52 -5.60 23.46
C ARG A 271 6.01 -7.00 23.75
N ARG A 272 6.38 -7.98 22.91
CA ARG A 272 5.95 -9.37 23.04
C ARG A 272 6.39 -10.01 24.35
N ILE A 273 7.65 -9.77 24.74
CA ILE A 273 8.20 -10.21 26.03
C ILE A 273 7.34 -9.67 27.16
N ARG A 274 6.98 -8.37 27.13
CA ARG A 274 6.18 -7.78 28.20
C ARG A 274 4.81 -8.44 28.29
N ASP A 275 4.13 -8.64 27.16
CA ASP A 275 2.82 -9.31 27.14
C ASP A 275 2.90 -10.75 27.71
N ASP A 276 4.00 -11.47 27.44
CA ASP A 276 4.21 -12.83 27.97
C ASP A 276 4.56 -12.87 29.47
N GLN A 277 5.25 -11.85 29.99
CA GLN A 277 5.53 -11.69 31.42
C GLN A 277 4.25 -11.46 32.21
N GLU A 278 3.40 -10.54 31.74
CA GLU A 278 2.10 -10.25 32.35
C GLU A 278 1.20 -11.50 32.33
N ALA A 279 1.17 -12.24 31.22
CA ALA A 279 0.39 -13.46 31.09
C ALA A 279 0.77 -14.54 32.11
N LEU A 280 2.07 -14.73 32.39
CA LEU A 280 2.53 -15.70 33.39
C LEU A 280 2.31 -15.22 34.83
N ALA A 281 2.47 -13.91 35.08
CA ALA A 281 2.19 -13.33 36.39
C ALA A 281 0.70 -13.41 36.74
N ASP A 282 -0.17 -13.08 35.78
CA ASP A 282 -1.63 -13.21 35.91
C ASP A 282 -2.05 -14.67 36.13
N ALA A 283 -1.48 -15.61 35.37
CA ALA A 283 -1.75 -17.03 35.55
C ALA A 283 -1.32 -17.55 36.92
N SER A 284 -0.22 -17.03 37.49
CA SER A 284 0.24 -17.41 38.83
C SER A 284 -0.68 -16.88 39.93
N ALA A 285 -1.19 -15.65 39.80
CA ALA A 285 -2.12 -15.08 40.78
C ALA A 285 -3.51 -15.72 40.70
N ALA A 286 -4.02 -15.99 39.48
CA ALA A 286 -5.29 -16.67 39.29
C ALA A 286 -5.32 -18.14 39.76
N ALA A 287 -4.15 -18.77 39.95
CA ALA A 287 -4.07 -20.11 40.52
C ALA A 287 -4.45 -20.15 42.01
N LEU A 288 -4.39 -19.02 42.73
CA LEU A 288 -4.77 -18.92 44.15
C LEU A 288 -6.25 -18.62 44.34
N GLU A 289 -6.77 -17.56 43.71
CA GLU A 289 -8.14 -17.10 43.95
C GLU A 289 -9.16 -17.64 42.93
N GLY A 290 -8.70 -18.25 41.84
CA GLY A 290 -9.53 -18.57 40.67
C GLY A 290 -9.53 -17.44 39.63
N ARG A 291 -9.68 -17.81 38.35
CA ARG A 291 -9.56 -16.89 37.20
C ARG A 291 -10.59 -15.75 37.21
N GLU A 292 -11.83 -16.04 37.59
CA GLU A 292 -12.92 -15.06 37.62
C GLU A 292 -12.73 -14.07 38.77
N ASN A 293 -12.41 -14.58 39.96
CA ASN A 293 -12.08 -13.76 41.11
C ASN A 293 -10.88 -12.85 40.79
N TYR A 294 -9.79 -13.39 40.26
CA TYR A 294 -8.63 -12.56 39.92
C TYR A 294 -8.91 -11.52 38.82
N ALA A 295 -9.81 -11.80 37.87
CA ALA A 295 -10.26 -10.81 36.89
C ALA A 295 -10.96 -9.61 37.55
N GLU A 296 -11.76 -9.85 38.58
CA GLU A 296 -12.40 -8.78 39.37
C GLU A 296 -11.37 -7.95 40.14
N VAL A 297 -10.31 -8.58 40.65
CA VAL A 297 -9.18 -7.89 41.30
C VAL A 297 -8.47 -6.96 40.33
N LEU A 298 -8.13 -7.45 39.13
CA LEU A 298 -7.53 -6.63 38.08
C LEU A 298 -8.44 -5.44 37.69
N LEU A 299 -9.76 -5.67 37.64
CA LEU A 299 -10.75 -4.65 37.33
C LEU A 299 -10.87 -3.60 38.45
N SER A 300 -10.84 -4.01 39.72
CA SER A 300 -10.91 -3.08 40.86
C SER A 300 -9.65 -2.21 40.94
N TRP A 301 -8.47 -2.77 40.69
CA TRP A 301 -7.22 -2.02 40.60
C TRP A 301 -7.23 -0.99 39.48
N SER A 302 -7.81 -1.35 38.33
CA SER A 302 -7.93 -0.46 37.16
C SER A 302 -8.85 0.72 37.44
N LYS A 303 -10.04 0.47 38.03
CA LYS A 303 -11.03 1.52 38.35
C LYS A 303 -10.44 2.57 39.29
N GLN A 304 -9.70 2.15 40.30
CA GLN A 304 -9.12 3.02 41.32
C GLN A 304 -7.83 3.76 40.86
N ALA A 305 -7.20 3.38 39.74
CA ALA A 305 -6.00 4.04 39.24
C ALA A 305 -6.26 5.35 38.46
N SER A 306 -7.54 5.69 38.23
CA SER A 306 -8.02 6.71 37.29
C SER A 306 -7.88 8.16 37.77
N ASP A 307 -7.83 8.41 39.08
CA ASP A 307 -8.13 9.75 39.66
C ASP A 307 -6.92 10.56 40.18
N GLY A 308 -5.87 10.79 39.38
CA GLY A 308 -4.86 11.80 39.77
C GLY A 308 -3.73 12.08 38.77
N PRO A 309 -2.79 13.01 39.08
CA PRO A 309 -1.65 13.39 38.22
C PRO A 309 -0.51 12.35 38.16
N ARG A 310 -0.21 11.87 36.94
CA ARG A 310 0.72 10.76 36.65
C ARG A 310 2.17 11.13 36.99
N PHE A 311 2.70 10.66 38.12
CA PHE A 311 4.13 10.81 38.42
C PHE A 311 4.96 9.75 37.68
N ALA A 312 5.91 10.23 36.88
CA ALA A 312 6.88 9.43 36.12
C ALA A 312 7.96 8.93 37.07
N ALA A 313 7.80 7.70 37.52
CA ALA A 313 8.73 7.10 38.45
C ALA A 313 9.02 5.66 38.02
N GLY A 314 9.89 5.52 37.02
CA GLY A 314 10.22 4.22 36.44
C GLY A 314 10.86 4.35 35.07
N GLY A 315 12.17 4.52 35.02
CA GLY A 315 12.93 4.45 33.78
C GLY A 315 12.63 3.25 32.93
N SER A 316 12.46 3.48 31.63
CA SER A 316 12.01 2.52 30.63
C SER A 316 10.51 2.22 30.75
N LEU A 317 9.69 2.78 29.85
CA LEU A 317 8.66 2.11 29.04
C LEU A 317 7.72 1.06 29.68
N ALA A 318 7.74 0.88 30.99
CA ALA A 318 6.72 0.28 31.81
C ALA A 318 5.92 1.48 32.34
N LEU A 319 4.59 1.39 32.30
CA LEU A 319 3.64 2.45 32.65
C LEU A 319 3.28 3.41 31.50
N PHE A 320 2.95 2.82 30.34
CA PHE A 320 1.65 3.12 29.76
C PHE A 320 0.92 1.79 29.58
N GLU A 321 0.23 1.32 30.63
CA GLU A 321 -0.86 0.38 30.42
C GLU A 321 -1.86 1.09 29.51
N ARG A 322 -1.86 0.73 28.22
CA ARG A 322 -2.91 1.19 27.33
C ARG A 322 -4.21 0.56 27.85
N PRO A 323 -5.37 1.25 27.80
CA PRO A 323 -6.66 0.67 28.17
C PRO A 323 -6.94 -0.69 27.49
N SER A 324 -6.33 -0.90 26.32
CA SER A 324 -6.36 -2.17 25.59
C SER A 324 -5.70 -3.34 26.34
N GLN A 325 -4.60 -3.14 27.08
CA GLN A 325 -3.87 -4.26 27.72
C GLN A 325 -4.62 -4.87 28.90
N ILE A 326 -5.31 -4.07 29.72
CA ILE A 326 -6.16 -4.58 30.82
C ILE A 326 -7.31 -5.42 30.26
N LYS A 327 -7.96 -4.92 29.19
CA LYS A 327 -9.00 -5.68 28.48
C LYS A 327 -8.46 -7.01 27.95
N TRP A 328 -7.29 -7.00 27.31
CA TRP A 328 -6.67 -8.22 26.77
C TRP A 328 -6.27 -9.20 27.89
N ARG A 329 -5.78 -8.73 29.03
CA ARG A 329 -5.45 -9.56 30.20
C ARG A 329 -6.69 -10.21 30.79
N ILE A 330 -7.76 -9.46 31.01
CA ILE A 330 -9.05 -9.99 31.50
C ILE A 330 -9.63 -11.02 30.51
N VAL A 331 -9.65 -10.70 29.21
CA VAL A 331 -10.14 -11.63 28.17
C VAL A 331 -9.33 -12.92 28.14
N MET A 332 -8.00 -12.82 28.20
CA MET A 332 -7.13 -14.00 28.21
C MET A 332 -7.32 -14.84 29.48
N LEU A 333 -7.51 -14.20 30.62
CA LEU A 333 -7.74 -14.86 31.91
C LEU A 333 -9.08 -15.61 31.95
N LEU A 334 -10.13 -15.03 31.38
CA LEU A 334 -11.48 -15.60 31.35
C LEU A 334 -11.66 -16.67 30.27
N ASP A 335 -10.73 -16.80 29.33
CA ASP A 335 -10.74 -17.87 28.34
C ASP A 335 -10.39 -19.23 28.99
N ARG A 336 -11.42 -20.03 29.24
CA ARG A 336 -11.29 -21.38 29.83
C ARG A 336 -10.57 -22.38 28.91
N SER A 337 -10.48 -22.10 27.61
CA SER A 337 -9.78 -22.96 26.64
C SER A 337 -8.25 -22.81 26.70
N LEU A 338 -7.75 -21.69 27.25
CA LEU A 338 -6.33 -21.41 27.37
C LEU A 338 -5.78 -21.97 28.70
N ARG A 339 -5.00 -23.04 28.61
CA ARG A 339 -4.14 -23.52 29.71
C ARG A 339 -2.71 -23.03 29.49
N ILE A 340 -2.27 -22.13 30.37
CA ILE A 340 -0.92 -21.59 30.37
C ILE A 340 0.00 -22.54 31.13
N GLU A 341 1.07 -22.99 30.46
CA GLU A 341 2.13 -23.75 31.11
C GLU A 341 2.89 -22.87 32.12
N PRO A 342 3.03 -23.28 33.40
CA PRO A 342 3.71 -22.46 34.41
C PRO A 342 5.22 -22.42 34.22
N THR A 343 5.81 -23.48 33.63
CA THR A 343 7.25 -23.56 33.36
C THR A 343 7.52 -24.26 32.03
N CYS A 344 8.69 -23.98 31.45
CA CYS A 344 9.11 -24.58 30.19
C CYS A 344 9.91 -25.90 30.44
N PRO A 345 9.64 -26.99 29.71
CA PRO A 345 10.37 -28.25 29.84
C PRO A 345 11.90 -28.07 29.68
N THR A 346 12.68 -28.82 30.46
CA THR A 346 14.15 -28.70 30.49
C THR A 346 14.81 -29.04 29.15
N TRP A 347 14.32 -30.08 28.44
CA TRP A 347 14.84 -30.44 27.12
C TRP A 347 14.62 -29.32 26.09
N TRP A 348 13.47 -28.62 26.13
CA TRP A 348 13.18 -27.49 25.25
C TRP A 348 14.12 -26.32 25.54
N ARG A 349 14.36 -26.02 26.82
CA ARG A 349 15.33 -24.99 27.23
C ARG A 349 16.73 -25.28 26.70
N LEU A 350 17.17 -26.54 26.76
CA LEU A 350 18.46 -26.97 26.23
C LEU A 350 18.50 -26.88 24.70
N ALA A 351 17.46 -27.36 23.99
CA ALA A 351 17.38 -27.33 22.54
C ALA A 351 17.43 -25.90 21.98
N VAL A 352 16.64 -24.98 22.54
CA VAL A 352 16.61 -23.57 22.10
C VAL A 352 17.94 -22.87 22.37
N ARG A 353 18.59 -23.13 23.52
CA ARG A 353 19.91 -22.56 23.83
C ARG A 353 21.00 -23.13 22.92
N GLY A 354 20.98 -24.44 22.67
CA GLY A 354 21.92 -25.10 21.75
C GLY A 354 21.77 -24.57 20.31
N GLY A 355 20.55 -24.49 19.80
CA GLY A 355 20.26 -23.96 18.47
C GLY A 355 20.69 -22.49 18.31
N MET A 356 20.43 -21.66 19.33
CA MET A 356 20.89 -20.27 19.33
C MET A 356 22.42 -20.16 19.38
N ALA A 357 23.09 -20.98 20.19
CA ALA A 357 24.55 -20.99 20.26
C ALA A 357 25.17 -21.36 18.90
N LEU A 358 24.64 -22.39 18.23
CA LEU A 358 25.07 -22.78 16.87
C LEU A 358 24.79 -21.68 15.84
N SER A 359 23.64 -21.02 15.92
CA SER A 359 23.27 -19.92 15.01
C SER A 359 24.21 -18.73 15.17
N VAL A 360 24.49 -18.32 16.41
CA VAL A 360 25.43 -17.23 16.72
C VAL A 360 26.84 -17.60 16.26
N LEU A 361 27.27 -18.84 16.50
CA LEU A 361 28.58 -19.32 16.05
C LEU A 361 28.69 -19.25 14.51
N GLY A 362 27.71 -19.79 13.77
CA GLY A 362 27.68 -19.75 12.31
C GLY A 362 27.64 -18.33 11.74
N LEU A 363 26.77 -17.47 12.28
CA LEU A 363 26.67 -16.07 11.86
C LEU A 363 27.92 -15.25 12.20
N SER A 364 28.59 -15.55 13.33
CA SER A 364 29.81 -14.84 13.73
C SER A 364 31.01 -15.06 12.78
N LEU A 365 30.95 -16.10 11.95
CA LEU A 365 32.01 -16.44 10.98
C LEU A 365 31.82 -15.73 9.61
N VAL A 366 30.77 -14.93 9.44
CA VAL A 366 30.42 -14.27 8.16
C VAL A 366 30.65 -12.75 8.24
N THR A 367 31.24 -12.15 7.20
CA THR A 367 31.37 -10.69 7.07
C THR A 367 31.03 -10.22 5.65
N LEU A 368 30.53 -8.99 5.53
CA LEU A 368 30.14 -8.35 4.26
C LEU A 368 31.31 -7.64 3.54
N ARG A 369 32.55 -7.77 4.03
CA ARG A 369 33.70 -7.10 3.41
C ARG A 369 34.10 -7.76 2.08
N PRO A 370 34.03 -7.05 0.94
CA PRO A 370 34.56 -7.57 -0.31
C PRO A 370 36.09 -7.64 -0.25
N ALA A 371 36.67 -8.72 -0.78
CA ALA A 371 38.09 -8.76 -1.12
C ALA A 371 38.33 -7.71 -2.22
N THR A 372 39.18 -6.74 -1.95
CA THR A 372 39.45 -5.61 -2.85
C THR A 372 40.06 -6.08 -4.17
N SER A 373 39.39 -5.79 -5.28
CA SER A 373 39.97 -5.77 -6.63
C SER A 373 39.63 -4.43 -7.29
N GLN A 374 40.63 -3.85 -7.95
CA GLN A 374 40.69 -2.48 -8.47
C GLN A 374 40.53 -2.54 -10.00
N ALA A 375 39.52 -1.89 -10.58
CA ALA A 375 39.44 -1.65 -12.04
C ALA A 375 38.43 -0.55 -12.42
N ASP A 376 38.76 0.15 -13.51
CA ASP A 376 38.28 1.45 -13.99
C ASP A 376 36.83 1.55 -14.52
N ALA A 377 36.28 2.77 -14.52
CA ALA A 377 34.93 3.12 -14.99
C ALA A 377 34.90 3.61 -16.46
N PRO A 378 33.86 3.31 -17.27
CA PRO A 378 33.67 3.90 -18.59
C PRO A 378 32.71 5.12 -18.59
N ARG A 379 32.92 6.04 -19.55
CA ARG A 379 32.14 7.26 -19.81
C ARG A 379 30.88 6.98 -20.65
N ILE A 380 29.79 7.70 -20.37
CA ILE A 380 28.54 7.71 -21.16
C ILE A 380 28.57 8.86 -22.17
N ALA A 381 28.09 8.59 -23.39
CA ALA A 381 28.03 9.49 -24.54
C ALA A 381 26.72 10.31 -24.61
N ASP A 382 26.81 11.48 -25.23
CA ASP A 382 25.73 12.44 -25.51
C ASP A 382 24.66 11.90 -26.48
N ILE A 383 23.38 12.23 -26.24
CA ILE A 383 22.26 11.95 -27.16
C ILE A 383 21.64 13.27 -27.63
N THR A 384 21.55 13.41 -28.95
CA THR A 384 21.08 14.56 -29.73
C THR A 384 19.56 14.75 -29.69
N THR A 385 19.11 15.99 -29.53
CA THR A 385 17.71 16.43 -29.62
C THR A 385 17.17 16.41 -31.05
N THR A 386 15.97 15.85 -31.28
CA THR A 386 15.15 16.11 -32.48
C THR A 386 13.85 16.83 -32.10
N LYS A 387 13.51 17.83 -32.90
CA LYS A 387 12.34 18.73 -32.77
C LYS A 387 11.11 18.07 -33.40
N PRO A 388 9.91 18.08 -32.78
CA PRO A 388 8.74 17.44 -33.38
C PRO A 388 8.16 18.29 -34.53
N ALA A 389 7.73 17.61 -35.58
CA ALA A 389 6.96 18.18 -36.69
C ALA A 389 5.48 18.40 -36.29
N PRO A 390 4.76 19.34 -36.92
CA PRO A 390 3.34 19.59 -36.64
C PRO A 390 2.47 18.44 -37.17
N ALA A 391 1.46 18.04 -36.40
CA ALA A 391 0.47 17.06 -36.83
C ALA A 391 -0.44 17.64 -37.93
N GLU A 392 -0.62 16.91 -39.04
CA GLU A 392 -1.57 17.28 -40.10
C GLU A 392 -3.04 17.07 -39.67
N PRO A 393 -3.96 17.95 -40.09
CA PRO A 393 -5.40 17.77 -39.89
C PRO A 393 -5.93 16.72 -40.88
N ASN A 394 -6.68 15.74 -40.38
CA ASN A 394 -7.10 14.56 -41.15
C ASN A 394 -8.60 14.62 -41.44
N ASP A 395 -8.98 15.20 -42.59
CA ASP A 395 -10.35 15.35 -43.11
C ASP A 395 -10.98 13.99 -43.51
N ARG A 396 -11.85 13.45 -42.64
CA ARG A 396 -12.87 12.42 -42.97
C ARG A 396 -14.13 12.64 -42.11
N PRO A 397 -15.35 12.43 -42.65
CA PRO A 397 -16.62 12.78 -41.98
C PRO A 397 -16.90 11.96 -40.70
N GLY A 398 -17.46 12.60 -39.67
CA GLY A 398 -17.77 12.01 -38.35
C GLY A 398 -19.01 11.09 -38.33
N GLU A 399 -19.15 10.28 -37.28
CA GLU A 399 -20.26 9.33 -37.10
C GLU A 399 -21.51 10.03 -36.52
N THR A 400 -22.70 9.58 -36.94
CA THR A 400 -23.99 10.24 -36.65
C THR A 400 -24.78 9.44 -35.62
N ALA A 401 -25.17 10.08 -34.52
CA ALA A 401 -26.05 9.53 -33.49
C ALA A 401 -27.34 10.36 -33.38
N ARG A 402 -28.37 9.84 -32.68
CA ARG A 402 -29.70 10.48 -32.59
C ARG A 402 -30.24 10.55 -31.16
N VAL A 403 -30.93 11.63 -30.87
CA VAL A 403 -31.68 11.85 -29.62
C VAL A 403 -33.18 11.71 -29.92
N PHE A 404 -33.89 11.05 -29.02
CA PHE A 404 -35.34 10.80 -29.12
C PHE A 404 -36.07 11.32 -27.89
N GLY A 405 -37.32 11.73 -28.10
CA GLY A 405 -38.27 12.03 -27.03
C GLY A 405 -38.95 10.77 -26.50
N LEU A 406 -39.78 10.95 -25.46
CA LEU A 406 -40.55 9.89 -24.81
C LEU A 406 -41.51 9.13 -25.74
N ASP A 407 -41.95 9.76 -26.83
CA ASP A 407 -42.81 9.17 -27.84
C ASP A 407 -42.05 8.35 -28.89
N GLY A 408 -40.73 8.18 -28.71
CA GLY A 408 -39.85 7.50 -29.65
C GLY A 408 -39.59 8.29 -30.93
N LYS A 409 -40.00 9.56 -31.00
CA LYS A 409 -39.72 10.44 -32.15
C LYS A 409 -38.39 11.16 -31.98
N PRO A 410 -37.71 11.51 -33.08
CA PRO A 410 -36.48 12.28 -33.01
C PRO A 410 -36.69 13.64 -32.34
N PHE A 411 -35.74 14.06 -31.52
CA PHE A 411 -35.82 15.28 -30.72
C PHE A 411 -34.87 16.35 -31.27
N ALA A 412 -35.42 17.42 -31.82
CA ALA A 412 -34.67 18.56 -32.34
C ALA A 412 -34.35 19.58 -31.23
N GLY A 413 -33.19 20.24 -31.30
CA GLY A 413 -32.82 21.32 -30.37
C GLY A 413 -32.24 20.87 -29.02
N ALA A 414 -31.95 19.58 -28.82
CA ALA A 414 -31.27 19.11 -27.61
C ALA A 414 -29.79 19.49 -27.64
N LYS A 415 -29.28 20.07 -26.55
CA LYS A 415 -27.85 20.35 -26.37
C LYS A 415 -27.14 19.05 -26.03
N VAL A 416 -26.06 18.76 -26.75
CA VAL A 416 -25.29 17.53 -26.60
C VAL A 416 -23.89 17.85 -26.09
N TYR A 417 -23.46 17.11 -25.09
CA TYR A 417 -22.17 17.24 -24.44
C TYR A 417 -21.42 15.90 -24.47
N HIS A 418 -20.10 15.99 -24.56
CA HIS A 418 -19.17 14.91 -24.29
C HIS A 418 -18.67 15.07 -22.85
N SER A 419 -18.88 14.03 -22.03
CA SER A 419 -18.60 14.04 -20.61
C SER A 419 -17.57 12.97 -20.26
N SER A 420 -16.57 13.34 -19.44
CA SER A 420 -15.46 12.47 -19.02
C SER A 420 -15.42 12.27 -17.50
N THR A 421 -15.19 11.03 -17.07
CA THR A 421 -15.25 10.64 -15.65
C THR A 421 -13.94 10.87 -14.88
N PHE A 422 -12.82 11.16 -15.55
CA PHE A 422 -11.48 10.95 -14.96
C PHE A 422 -10.61 12.19 -14.72
N ALA A 423 -11.20 13.39 -14.60
CA ALA A 423 -10.48 14.52 -14.06
C ALA A 423 -10.33 14.35 -12.54
N ARG A 424 -9.12 14.06 -12.04
CA ARG A 424 -8.74 14.23 -10.61
C ARG A 424 -8.68 15.72 -10.25
N ARG A 425 -9.74 16.47 -10.55
CA ARG A 425 -9.88 17.88 -10.23
C ARG A 425 -11.15 18.04 -9.40
N PRO A 426 -11.06 18.42 -8.13
CA PRO A 426 -12.22 18.73 -7.29
C PRO A 426 -13.03 19.91 -7.83
N ARG A 427 -12.39 20.79 -8.63
CA ARG A 427 -13.09 21.90 -9.30
C ARG A 427 -14.02 21.37 -10.39
N PRO A 428 -15.32 21.73 -10.36
CA PRO A 428 -16.22 21.43 -11.45
C PRO A 428 -15.75 22.10 -12.74
N THR A 429 -15.48 21.30 -13.76
CA THR A 429 -15.22 21.78 -15.12
C THR A 429 -16.47 21.57 -15.97
N PRO A 430 -16.86 22.52 -16.83
CA PRO A 430 -17.96 22.30 -17.74
C PRO A 430 -17.63 21.18 -18.74
N PRO A 431 -18.61 20.33 -19.10
CA PRO A 431 -18.40 19.29 -20.11
C PRO A 431 -18.21 19.90 -21.50
N SER A 432 -17.53 19.18 -22.39
CA SER A 432 -17.23 19.67 -23.73
C SER A 432 -18.49 19.70 -24.60
N PRO A 433 -18.89 20.85 -25.17
CA PRO A 433 -20.05 20.91 -26.05
C PRO A 433 -19.77 20.17 -27.36
N VAL A 434 -20.67 19.27 -27.75
CA VAL A 434 -20.62 18.54 -29.02
C VAL A 434 -21.44 19.27 -30.09
N GLY A 435 -22.59 19.84 -29.70
CA GLY A 435 -23.46 20.57 -30.60
C GLY A 435 -24.92 20.53 -30.16
N THR A 436 -25.82 20.83 -31.09
CA THR A 436 -27.27 20.75 -30.90
C THR A 436 -27.88 19.81 -31.93
N THR A 437 -28.89 19.04 -31.56
CA THR A 437 -29.54 18.10 -32.48
C THR A 437 -30.30 18.81 -33.60
N ARG A 438 -30.20 18.26 -34.81
CA ARG A 438 -30.92 18.72 -36.01
C ARG A 438 -32.40 18.35 -35.94
N GLU A 439 -33.18 18.78 -36.93
CA GLU A 439 -34.62 18.47 -37.04
C GLU A 439 -34.94 16.97 -37.02
N ASP A 440 -34.06 16.14 -37.59
CA ASP A 440 -34.17 14.68 -37.57
C ASP A 440 -33.63 14.04 -36.28
N GLY A 441 -33.38 14.85 -35.24
CA GLY A 441 -32.79 14.46 -33.97
C GLY A 441 -31.31 14.06 -34.02
N SER A 442 -30.65 14.20 -35.18
CA SER A 442 -29.26 13.77 -35.35
C SER A 442 -28.25 14.79 -34.83
N PHE A 443 -27.09 14.30 -34.40
CA PHE A 443 -25.89 15.07 -34.13
C PHE A 443 -24.66 14.30 -34.57
N THR A 444 -23.56 15.01 -34.81
CA THR A 444 -22.30 14.41 -35.26
C THR A 444 -21.31 14.38 -34.10
N ILE A 445 -20.77 13.19 -33.79
CA ILE A 445 -19.76 13.03 -32.74
C ILE A 445 -18.39 13.41 -33.34
N PRO A 446 -17.66 14.39 -32.78
CA PRO A 446 -16.35 14.80 -33.28
C PRO A 446 -15.33 13.66 -33.19
N LYS A 447 -14.46 13.50 -34.19
CA LYS A 447 -13.45 12.42 -34.26
C LYS A 447 -12.41 12.47 -33.13
N ALA A 448 -12.20 13.64 -32.52
CA ALA A 448 -11.36 13.81 -31.31
C ALA A 448 -11.95 13.11 -30.07
N ALA A 449 -13.26 12.81 -30.08
CA ALA A 449 -13.90 11.92 -29.13
C ALA A 449 -13.86 10.47 -29.67
N LYS A 450 -12.66 9.87 -29.75
CA LYS A 450 -12.51 8.43 -30.00
C LYS A 450 -11.50 7.80 -29.02
N PRO A 451 -11.71 6.51 -28.69
CA PRO A 451 -11.74 6.06 -27.30
C PRO A 451 -10.35 5.66 -26.80
N GLY A 452 -9.81 6.46 -25.89
CA GLY A 452 -8.76 6.00 -24.99
C GLY A 452 -9.34 5.04 -23.95
N ASN A 453 -10.56 5.34 -23.46
CA ASN A 453 -11.24 4.52 -22.46
C ASN A 453 -12.77 4.55 -22.60
N ALA A 454 -13.27 3.77 -23.55
CA ALA A 454 -14.67 3.55 -23.91
C ALA A 454 -15.66 3.40 -22.73
N HIS A 455 -15.22 2.91 -21.57
CA HIS A 455 -16.09 2.62 -20.43
C HIS A 455 -16.37 3.83 -19.52
N ASN A 456 -15.68 4.96 -19.70
CA ASN A 456 -15.72 6.12 -18.78
C ASN A 456 -16.05 7.45 -19.48
N GLU A 457 -16.42 7.41 -20.75
CA GLU A 457 -16.86 8.55 -21.54
C GLU A 457 -18.34 8.39 -21.86
N SER A 458 -19.13 9.45 -21.70
CA SER A 458 -20.57 9.45 -21.98
C SER A 458 -20.93 10.58 -22.93
N ILE A 459 -21.91 10.32 -23.79
CA ILE A 459 -22.64 11.39 -24.48
C ILE A 459 -23.86 11.71 -23.66
N VAL A 460 -24.06 12.99 -23.40
CA VAL A 460 -25.17 13.51 -22.61
C VAL A 460 -25.98 14.46 -23.46
N ALA A 461 -27.28 14.24 -23.55
CA ALA A 461 -28.22 15.14 -24.18
C ALA A 461 -29.12 15.80 -23.13
N MET A 462 -29.31 17.10 -23.25
CA MET A 462 -30.13 17.92 -22.36
C MET A 462 -31.09 18.80 -23.16
N ALA A 463 -32.31 18.96 -22.65
CA ALA A 463 -33.31 19.85 -23.19
C ALA A 463 -34.18 20.42 -22.05
N ASP A 464 -34.67 21.64 -22.21
CA ASP A 464 -35.50 22.29 -21.20
C ASP A 464 -36.81 21.50 -20.97
N GLY A 465 -37.16 21.27 -19.69
CA GLY A 465 -38.32 20.45 -19.31
C GLY A 465 -38.10 18.94 -19.33
N TYR A 466 -36.88 18.49 -19.64
CA TYR A 466 -36.48 17.09 -19.63
C TYR A 466 -35.29 16.85 -18.70
N GLY A 467 -35.22 15.64 -18.13
CA GLY A 467 -34.03 15.15 -17.47
C GLY A 467 -32.96 14.72 -18.49
N PRO A 468 -31.67 14.75 -18.11
CA PRO A 468 -30.58 14.31 -18.97
C PRO A 468 -30.77 12.88 -19.47
N ALA A 469 -30.50 12.69 -20.76
CA ALA A 469 -30.30 11.38 -21.34
C ALA A 469 -28.80 11.16 -21.50
N PHE A 470 -28.29 10.02 -21.03
CA PHE A 470 -26.88 9.68 -21.20
C PHE A 470 -26.70 8.22 -21.57
N VAL A 471 -25.68 7.95 -22.39
CA VAL A 471 -25.22 6.61 -22.77
C VAL A 471 -23.71 6.62 -22.87
N ALA A 472 -23.07 5.47 -22.69
CA ALA A 472 -21.63 5.34 -22.89
C ALA A 472 -21.27 5.66 -24.36
N LEU A 473 -20.15 6.36 -24.58
CA LEU A 473 -19.72 6.79 -25.90
C LEU A 473 -19.68 5.66 -26.96
N PRO A 474 -19.15 4.45 -26.68
CA PRO A 474 -19.16 3.36 -27.65
C PRO A 474 -20.56 2.93 -28.05
N GLU A 475 -21.53 3.05 -27.15
CA GLU A 475 -22.91 2.70 -27.43
C GLU A 475 -23.61 3.78 -28.27
N ALA A 476 -23.32 5.07 -28.01
CA ALA A 476 -23.76 6.16 -28.89
C ALA A 476 -23.20 6.00 -30.31
N VAL A 477 -21.92 5.67 -30.41
CA VAL A 477 -21.21 5.35 -31.67
C VAL A 477 -21.83 4.12 -32.36
N ALA A 478 -22.22 3.10 -31.60
CA ALA A 478 -22.95 1.94 -32.10
C ALA A 478 -24.43 2.24 -32.46
N GLY A 479 -24.85 3.51 -32.40
CA GLY A 479 -26.18 3.95 -32.81
C GLY A 479 -27.26 3.75 -31.76
N LYS A 480 -26.92 3.49 -30.49
CA LYS A 480 -27.93 3.44 -29.43
C LYS A 480 -28.60 4.82 -29.25
N PRO A 481 -29.94 4.88 -29.18
CA PRO A 481 -30.66 6.14 -29.02
C PRO A 481 -30.46 6.73 -27.63
N LEU A 482 -30.37 8.06 -27.54
CA LEU A 482 -30.47 8.80 -26.28
C LEU A 482 -31.93 9.21 -26.07
N ASN A 483 -32.57 8.67 -25.03
CA ASN A 483 -33.98 8.92 -24.76
C ASN A 483 -34.14 9.95 -23.62
N LEU A 484 -34.58 11.15 -23.96
CA LEU A 484 -34.94 12.17 -22.98
C LEU A 484 -36.18 11.74 -22.20
N VAL A 485 -36.20 12.05 -20.90
CA VAL A 485 -37.34 11.76 -20.03
C VAL A 485 -37.91 13.06 -19.49
N LYS A 486 -39.23 13.12 -19.32
CA LYS A 486 -39.89 14.33 -18.84
C LYS A 486 -39.51 14.61 -17.39
N ASP A 487 -39.23 15.87 -17.10
CA ASP A 487 -38.94 16.35 -15.76
C ASP A 487 -40.23 16.82 -15.05
N ASP A 488 -41.00 15.86 -14.56
CA ASP A 488 -42.27 16.15 -13.87
C ASP A 488 -42.45 15.41 -12.53
N VAL A 489 -41.38 14.80 -12.03
CA VAL A 489 -41.30 14.26 -10.67
C VAL A 489 -40.11 14.90 -9.97
N PRO A 490 -40.28 16.11 -9.42
CA PRO A 490 -39.22 16.79 -8.66
C PRO A 490 -38.92 16.05 -7.36
N ILE A 491 -37.71 16.22 -6.84
CA ILE A 491 -37.33 15.75 -5.51
C ILE A 491 -37.60 16.88 -4.52
N HIS A 492 -38.41 16.60 -3.51
CA HIS A 492 -38.63 17.48 -2.37
C HIS A 492 -37.96 16.89 -1.14
N GLY A 493 -37.24 17.72 -0.39
CA GLY A 493 -36.71 17.27 0.87
C GLY A 493 -36.58 18.36 1.89
N ARG A 494 -36.23 17.94 3.11
CA ARG A 494 -35.94 18.84 4.23
C ARG A 494 -34.69 18.38 4.96
N ILE A 495 -33.81 19.31 5.26
CA ILE A 495 -32.58 19.06 6.01
C ILE A 495 -32.80 19.48 7.45
N LEU A 496 -32.54 18.56 8.38
CA LEU A 496 -32.69 18.75 9.82
C LEU A 496 -31.36 18.46 10.51
N ASP A 497 -31.09 19.12 11.63
CA ASP A 497 -30.01 18.72 12.53
C ASP A 497 -30.42 17.56 13.45
N ILE A 498 -29.49 17.08 14.28
CA ILE A 498 -29.76 15.97 15.23
C ILE A 498 -30.78 16.34 16.33
N GLN A 499 -31.06 17.63 16.52
CA GLN A 499 -32.11 18.15 17.42
C GLN A 499 -33.47 18.28 16.71
N GLY A 500 -33.54 17.94 15.42
CA GLY A 500 -34.73 18.04 14.59
C GLY A 500 -35.06 19.46 14.13
N GLN A 501 -34.14 20.42 14.29
CA GLN A 501 -34.32 21.79 13.82
C GLN A 501 -33.99 21.89 12.33
N PRO A 502 -34.71 22.73 11.56
CA PRO A 502 -34.38 22.98 10.17
C PRO A 502 -33.00 23.61 9.98
N VAL A 503 -32.23 23.09 9.02
CA VAL A 503 -30.93 23.66 8.65
C VAL A 503 -31.13 24.62 7.48
N VAL A 504 -31.03 25.92 7.75
CA VAL A 504 -31.18 26.99 6.74
C VAL A 504 -29.90 27.17 5.94
N GLY A 505 -30.02 27.35 4.62
CA GLY A 505 -28.87 27.57 3.74
C GLY A 505 -27.97 26.35 3.55
N ALA A 506 -28.45 25.14 3.87
CA ALA A 506 -27.78 23.91 3.48
C ALA A 506 -27.82 23.76 1.94
N SER A 507 -26.69 23.43 1.36
CA SER A 507 -26.48 23.19 -0.07
C SER A 507 -26.78 21.73 -0.42
N ILE A 508 -27.65 21.54 -1.41
CA ILE A 508 -27.96 20.25 -2.04
C ILE A 508 -27.38 20.26 -3.44
N GLN A 509 -26.27 19.54 -3.62
CA GLN A 509 -25.56 19.45 -4.88
C GLN A 509 -25.81 18.09 -5.53
N LEU A 510 -26.29 18.08 -6.77
CA LEU A 510 -26.32 16.89 -7.60
C LEU A 510 -24.88 16.57 -8.03
N VAL A 511 -24.42 15.35 -7.74
CA VAL A 511 -23.05 14.88 -8.06
C VAL A 511 -23.05 13.59 -8.89
N GLY A 512 -24.23 13.08 -9.21
CA GLY A 512 -24.37 11.83 -9.95
C GLY A 512 -25.82 11.51 -10.28
N LEU A 513 -26.01 10.78 -11.38
CA LEU A 513 -27.31 10.34 -11.85
C LEU A 513 -27.23 8.86 -12.26
N LEU A 514 -28.17 8.05 -11.78
CA LEU A 514 -28.31 6.65 -12.17
C LEU A 514 -29.63 6.45 -12.91
N GLN A 515 -29.60 5.62 -13.95
CA GLN A 515 -30.80 5.25 -14.70
C GLN A 515 -30.79 3.77 -15.06
N HIS A 516 -31.96 3.15 -15.11
CA HIS A 516 -32.09 1.80 -15.64
C HIS A 516 -32.23 1.84 -17.17
N PRO A 517 -31.61 0.93 -17.94
CA PRO A 517 -31.72 0.90 -19.41
C PRO A 517 -33.15 0.82 -19.95
N SER A 518 -34.08 0.20 -19.21
CA SER A 518 -35.50 0.13 -19.59
C SER A 518 -36.25 1.47 -19.44
N GLY A 519 -35.62 2.47 -18.82
CA GLY A 519 -36.24 3.75 -18.46
C GLY A 519 -37.14 3.68 -17.22
N LYS A 520 -37.23 2.54 -16.54
CA LYS A 520 -38.02 2.33 -15.30
C LYS A 520 -37.20 1.64 -14.22
N LEU A 521 -37.39 2.04 -12.96
CA LEU A 521 -36.64 1.50 -11.83
C LEU A 521 -37.21 0.19 -11.25
N ASP A 522 -38.34 -0.33 -11.75
CA ASP A 522 -39.03 -1.51 -11.21
C ASP A 522 -38.13 -2.75 -11.10
N GLU A 523 -37.38 -3.06 -12.16
CA GLU A 523 -36.49 -4.23 -12.21
C GLU A 523 -35.33 -4.11 -11.21
N TRP A 524 -34.74 -2.92 -11.12
CA TRP A 524 -33.69 -2.64 -10.13
C TRP A 524 -34.22 -2.78 -8.69
N ILE A 525 -35.42 -2.24 -8.40
CA ILE A 525 -36.04 -2.31 -7.07
C ILE A 525 -36.27 -3.78 -6.66
N GLU A 526 -36.80 -4.62 -7.55
CA GLU A 526 -37.03 -6.03 -7.23
C GLU A 526 -35.71 -6.80 -7.07
N THR A 527 -34.71 -6.51 -7.90
CA THR A 527 -33.40 -7.14 -7.81
C THR A 527 -32.68 -6.79 -6.51
N VAL A 528 -32.69 -5.51 -6.09
CA VAL A 528 -32.02 -5.07 -4.86
C VAL A 528 -32.69 -5.62 -3.60
N LYS A 529 -34.03 -5.72 -3.59
CA LYS A 529 -34.77 -6.39 -2.50
C LYS A 529 -34.45 -7.88 -2.39
N THR A 530 -34.27 -8.54 -3.53
CA THR A 530 -34.01 -9.98 -3.60
C THR A 530 -32.58 -10.29 -3.16
N ARG A 531 -31.58 -9.61 -3.73
CA ARG A 531 -30.16 -9.83 -3.39
C ARG A 531 -29.73 -9.24 -2.05
N LYS A 532 -30.50 -8.26 -1.54
CA LYS A 532 -30.21 -7.53 -0.29
C LYS A 532 -28.81 -6.91 -0.27
N ALA A 533 -28.31 -6.45 -1.42
CA ALA A 533 -27.02 -5.76 -1.55
C ALA A 533 -27.13 -4.61 -2.57
N ALA A 534 -26.64 -3.43 -2.19
CA ALA A 534 -26.84 -2.20 -2.96
C ALA A 534 -25.89 -2.06 -4.16
N LEU A 535 -24.57 -2.05 -3.92
CA LEU A 535 -23.59 -1.68 -4.94
C LEU A 535 -23.47 -2.70 -6.08
N PRO A 536 -23.39 -4.03 -5.85
CA PRO A 536 -23.37 -5.01 -6.94
C PRO A 536 -24.57 -4.87 -7.86
N VAL A 537 -25.78 -4.76 -7.30
CA VAL A 537 -27.01 -4.61 -8.08
C VAL A 537 -27.02 -3.30 -8.85
N GLN A 538 -26.60 -2.20 -8.22
CA GLN A 538 -26.45 -0.91 -8.90
C GLN A 538 -25.49 -1.01 -10.09
N TYR A 539 -24.32 -1.66 -9.94
CA TYR A 539 -23.33 -1.80 -11.02
C TYR A 539 -23.80 -2.72 -12.15
N GLU A 540 -24.61 -3.74 -11.83
CA GLU A 540 -25.11 -4.72 -12.82
C GLU A 540 -26.31 -4.20 -13.62
N THR A 541 -27.18 -3.40 -13.01
CA THR A 541 -28.50 -3.06 -13.57
C THR A 541 -28.66 -1.59 -13.95
N LEU A 542 -27.87 -0.68 -13.38
CA LEU A 542 -28.00 0.76 -13.63
C LEU A 542 -26.82 1.29 -14.46
N LEU A 543 -27.16 2.16 -15.41
CA LEU A 543 -26.21 3.07 -16.04
C LEU A 543 -25.93 4.23 -15.08
N SER A 544 -24.66 4.57 -14.93
CA SER A 544 -24.20 5.60 -14.01
C SER A 544 -23.52 6.73 -14.76
N TRP A 545 -23.94 7.97 -14.49
CA TRP A 545 -23.23 9.18 -14.88
C TRP A 545 -22.84 9.92 -13.61
N MET A 546 -21.57 9.82 -13.23
CA MET A 546 -21.02 10.38 -11.99
C MET A 546 -19.68 11.05 -12.31
N THR A 547 -19.72 12.35 -12.61
CA THR A 547 -18.54 13.13 -13.00
C THR A 547 -18.47 14.44 -12.22
N THR A 548 -17.27 15.02 -12.11
CA THR A 548 -17.07 16.34 -11.48
C THR A 548 -17.68 17.48 -12.30
N GLU A 549 -18.16 17.20 -13.52
CA GLU A 549 -18.78 18.16 -14.42
C GLU A 549 -20.26 18.40 -14.08
N ILE A 550 -20.94 17.44 -13.44
CA ILE A 550 -22.38 17.52 -13.12
C ILE A 550 -22.73 18.79 -12.33
N PRO A 551 -21.97 19.20 -11.28
CA PRO A 551 -22.23 20.45 -10.57
C PRO A 551 -22.19 21.72 -11.42
N SER A 552 -21.50 21.71 -12.56
CA SER A 552 -21.49 22.86 -13.49
C SER A 552 -22.78 22.96 -14.31
N LEU A 553 -23.44 21.83 -14.55
CA LEU A 553 -24.72 21.75 -15.26
C LEU A 553 -25.92 21.90 -14.32
N PHE A 554 -25.76 21.50 -13.06
CA PHE A 554 -26.78 21.52 -12.03
C PHE A 554 -26.27 22.31 -10.81
N PRO A 555 -26.51 23.63 -10.77
CA PRO A 555 -26.14 24.44 -9.61
C PRO A 555 -26.79 23.91 -8.33
N ALA A 556 -26.08 24.03 -7.21
CA ALA A 556 -26.61 23.65 -5.91
C ALA A 556 -27.91 24.39 -5.58
N VAL A 557 -28.85 23.68 -4.97
CA VAL A 557 -30.08 24.26 -4.39
C VAL A 557 -29.84 24.49 -2.91
N LEU A 558 -30.19 25.67 -2.41
CA LEU A 558 -30.12 25.98 -0.98
C LEU A 558 -31.47 25.68 -0.30
N THR A 559 -31.41 25.25 0.95
CA THR A 559 -32.61 25.13 1.79
C THR A 559 -33.15 26.49 2.20
N ASP A 560 -34.47 26.60 2.27
CA ASP A 560 -35.18 27.76 2.81
C ASP A 560 -35.15 27.80 4.36
N ASP A 561 -35.84 28.79 4.94
CA ASP A 561 -35.94 29.00 6.39
C ASP A 561 -36.60 27.83 7.14
N SER A 562 -37.34 26.98 6.43
CA SER A 562 -37.94 25.75 6.96
C SER A 562 -37.08 24.50 6.70
N GLY A 563 -35.85 24.71 6.22
CA GLY A 563 -34.90 23.66 5.87
C GLY A 563 -35.29 22.89 4.62
N ARG A 564 -36.29 23.35 3.85
CA ARG A 564 -36.82 22.61 2.69
C ARG A 564 -36.11 23.00 1.41
N PHE A 565 -36.04 22.06 0.48
CA PHE A 565 -35.52 22.27 -0.87
C PHE A 565 -36.38 21.54 -1.90
N THR A 566 -36.31 22.00 -3.15
CA THR A 566 -36.91 21.32 -4.31
C THR A 566 -35.88 21.26 -5.42
N LEU A 567 -35.57 20.04 -5.88
CA LEU A 567 -34.63 19.79 -6.97
C LEU A 567 -35.41 19.33 -8.21
N LYS A 568 -35.15 20.01 -9.34
CA LYS A 568 -35.77 19.81 -10.65
C LYS A 568 -34.68 19.53 -11.70
N GLY A 569 -35.07 19.19 -12.91
CA GLY A 569 -34.21 18.95 -14.06
C GLY A 569 -33.59 17.55 -14.09
N ILE A 570 -34.05 16.62 -13.24
CA ILE A 570 -33.47 15.28 -13.13
C ILE A 570 -34.18 14.31 -14.08
N GLY A 571 -35.47 14.53 -14.33
CA GLY A 571 -36.30 13.58 -15.07
C GLY A 571 -36.81 12.44 -14.21
N ARG A 572 -38.01 11.96 -14.50
CA ARG A 572 -38.65 10.83 -13.82
C ARG A 572 -37.84 9.52 -13.91
N GLU A 573 -38.08 8.60 -12.97
CA GLU A 573 -37.47 7.24 -12.98
C GLU A 573 -35.93 7.29 -13.03
N ARG A 574 -35.34 8.18 -12.22
CA ARG A 574 -33.91 8.33 -12.04
C ARG A 574 -33.56 8.27 -10.57
N ILE A 575 -32.31 7.95 -10.26
CA ILE A 575 -31.75 8.04 -8.90
C ILE A 575 -30.68 9.13 -8.90
N ALA A 576 -30.96 10.22 -8.20
CA ALA A 576 -30.03 11.31 -7.97
C ALA A 576 -29.07 10.95 -6.82
N SER A 577 -27.78 11.17 -7.05
CA SER A 577 -26.75 11.14 -6.01
C SER A 577 -26.54 12.55 -5.49
N LEU A 578 -26.85 12.76 -4.21
CA LEU A 578 -26.89 14.08 -3.60
C LEU A 578 -25.78 14.23 -2.57
N LEU A 579 -25.00 15.30 -2.71
CA LEU A 579 -24.08 15.78 -1.69
C LEU A 579 -24.77 16.91 -0.92
N ILE A 580 -24.89 16.75 0.39
CA ILE A 580 -25.55 17.71 1.28
C ILE A 580 -24.48 18.32 2.17
N SER A 581 -24.29 19.63 2.12
CA SER A 581 -23.30 20.34 2.94
C SER A 581 -23.89 21.65 3.46
N GLY A 582 -23.36 22.20 4.55
CA GLY A 582 -23.89 23.45 5.07
C GLY A 582 -23.28 23.85 6.41
N PRO A 583 -23.61 25.04 6.92
CA PRO A 583 -23.10 25.52 8.19
C PRO A 583 -23.45 24.57 9.34
N GLY A 584 -22.46 24.21 10.17
CA GLY A 584 -22.65 23.40 11.37
C GLY A 584 -22.96 21.91 11.15
N ILE A 585 -23.23 21.47 9.92
CA ILE A 585 -23.57 20.08 9.60
C ILE A 585 -22.43 19.36 8.90
N LYS A 586 -22.30 18.07 9.18
CA LYS A 586 -21.41 17.13 8.50
C LYS A 586 -21.92 16.93 7.10
N THR A 587 -21.02 17.04 6.13
CA THR A 587 -21.34 16.73 4.74
C THR A 587 -21.84 15.30 4.62
N GLY A 588 -23.07 15.16 4.11
CA GLY A 588 -23.75 13.90 3.89
C GLY A 588 -23.76 13.54 2.41
N PHE A 589 -23.84 12.24 2.14
CA PHE A 589 -24.09 11.71 0.80
C PHE A 589 -25.30 10.78 0.87
N THR A 590 -26.27 10.96 -0.01
CA THR A 590 -27.47 10.11 -0.07
C THR A 590 -27.98 9.95 -1.50
N TYR A 591 -28.85 8.96 -1.70
CA TYR A 591 -29.54 8.74 -2.98
C TYR A 591 -31.02 9.07 -2.87
N ALA A 592 -31.58 9.74 -3.87
CA ALA A 592 -33.01 10.04 -3.92
C ALA A 592 -33.56 9.77 -5.33
N ALA A 593 -34.65 9.01 -5.41
CA ALA A 593 -35.28 8.66 -6.68
C ALA A 593 -36.33 9.69 -7.08
N THR A 594 -36.41 10.04 -8.36
CA THR A 594 -37.52 10.82 -8.96
C THR A 594 -38.72 9.90 -9.21
N ARG A 595 -39.14 9.22 -8.15
CA ARG A 595 -40.22 8.23 -8.14
C ARG A 595 -40.82 8.12 -6.75
N ARG A 596 -42.14 7.95 -6.71
CA ARG A 596 -42.86 7.59 -5.49
C ARG A 596 -42.52 6.18 -5.03
N MET A 597 -41.73 6.08 -3.96
CA MET A 597 -41.32 4.82 -3.37
C MET A 597 -40.96 4.95 -1.88
N PRO A 598 -41.08 3.86 -1.08
CA PRO A 598 -40.60 3.86 0.29
C PRO A 598 -39.06 3.95 0.33
N VAL A 599 -38.52 4.37 1.47
CA VAL A 599 -37.08 4.38 1.72
C VAL A 599 -36.56 2.94 1.71
N LEU A 600 -35.57 2.65 0.87
CA LEU A 600 -34.89 1.36 0.81
C LEU A 600 -33.53 1.45 1.52
N LYS A 601 -33.18 0.41 2.28
CA LYS A 601 -31.93 0.34 3.04
C LYS A 601 -31.29 -1.03 2.90
N PHE A 602 -30.08 -1.09 2.37
CA PHE A 602 -29.35 -2.33 2.13
C PHE A 602 -27.86 -2.18 2.46
N PRO A 603 -27.17 -3.27 2.85
CA PRO A 603 -25.72 -3.24 2.93
C PRO A 603 -25.12 -2.94 1.55
N ALA A 604 -23.96 -2.30 1.53
CA ALA A 604 -23.21 -1.99 0.32
C ALA A 604 -22.86 -3.26 -0.47
N PHE A 605 -22.51 -4.35 0.21
CA PHE A 605 -22.14 -5.65 -0.37
C PHE A 605 -22.82 -6.80 0.39
N GLU A 606 -22.95 -7.96 -0.26
CA GLU A 606 -23.62 -9.16 0.29
C GLU A 606 -23.00 -9.67 1.61
N HIS A 607 -21.69 -9.45 1.80
CA HIS A 607 -20.93 -9.92 2.97
C HIS A 607 -20.34 -8.76 3.77
N GLN A 608 -21.16 -7.76 4.09
CA GLN A 608 -20.73 -6.60 4.86
C GLN A 608 -20.91 -6.81 6.38
N ASP A 609 -19.93 -6.39 7.19
CA ASP A 609 -20.02 -6.38 8.66
C ASP A 609 -21.20 -5.49 9.11
N ALA A 610 -22.00 -5.98 10.05
CA ALA A 610 -23.15 -5.28 10.66
C ALA A 610 -22.82 -3.89 11.25
N ARG A 611 -21.54 -3.60 11.50
CA ARG A 611 -21.06 -2.30 11.97
C ARG A 611 -20.92 -1.24 10.86
N THR A 612 -21.09 -1.63 9.60
CA THR A 612 -20.94 -0.71 8.47
C THR A 612 -22.28 -0.07 8.11
N PRO A 613 -22.35 1.25 7.85
CA PRO A 613 -23.61 1.91 7.48
C PRO A 613 -24.25 1.31 6.22
N LEU A 614 -25.58 1.20 6.25
CA LEU A 614 -26.38 0.79 5.09
C LEU A 614 -26.41 1.91 4.05
N ILE A 615 -26.47 1.53 2.77
CA ILE A 615 -26.83 2.44 1.68
C ILE A 615 -28.33 2.71 1.73
N VAL A 616 -28.70 3.99 1.68
CA VAL A 616 -30.09 4.45 1.76
C VAL A 616 -30.50 5.05 0.42
N TYR A 617 -31.64 4.62 -0.09
CA TYR A 617 -32.30 5.19 -1.27
C TYR A 617 -33.65 5.77 -0.83
N HIS A 618 -33.79 7.09 -0.95
CA HIS A 618 -35.02 7.81 -0.69
C HIS A 618 -35.93 7.82 -1.93
N GLY A 619 -37.23 8.02 -1.73
CA GLY A 619 -38.15 8.40 -2.80
C GLY A 619 -38.04 9.89 -3.16
N GLU A 620 -39.05 10.39 -3.85
CA GLU A 620 -39.18 11.77 -4.28
C GLU A 620 -39.44 12.75 -3.13
N ASN A 621 -39.88 12.25 -1.97
CA ASN A 621 -40.06 13.03 -0.74
C ASN A 621 -39.25 12.42 0.43
N PHE A 622 -38.40 13.21 1.10
CA PHE A 622 -37.68 12.73 2.28
C PHE A 622 -37.20 13.84 3.23
N ASP A 623 -37.06 13.47 4.51
CA ASP A 623 -36.28 14.25 5.48
C ASP A 623 -34.89 13.63 5.61
N PHE A 624 -33.86 14.47 5.70
CA PHE A 624 -32.47 14.07 5.95
C PHE A 624 -31.97 14.71 7.23
N VAL A 625 -31.56 13.89 8.19
CA VAL A 625 -30.98 14.33 9.46
C VAL A 625 -29.46 14.35 9.31
N ALA A 626 -28.87 15.54 9.37
CA ALA A 626 -27.43 15.73 9.26
C ALA A 626 -26.78 15.73 10.64
N ASP A 627 -25.72 14.93 10.80
CA ASP A 627 -24.86 14.99 11.99
C ASP A 627 -24.14 16.33 12.06
N PRO A 628 -23.66 16.77 13.25
CA PRO A 628 -22.83 17.97 13.36
C PRO A 628 -21.49 17.79 12.63
N GLY A 629 -21.07 18.83 11.92
CA GLY A 629 -19.80 18.89 11.20
C GLY A 629 -18.77 19.75 11.92
N ILE A 630 -17.48 19.46 11.72
CA ILE A 630 -16.38 20.30 12.22
C ILE A 630 -15.86 21.21 11.10
N GLU A 631 -15.15 22.26 11.50
CA GLU A 631 -14.50 23.20 10.58
C GLU A 631 -12.99 23.11 10.68
N ALA A 632 -12.30 23.34 9.56
CA ALA A 632 -10.87 23.60 9.50
C ALA A 632 -10.60 24.99 8.91
N ILE A 633 -9.69 25.74 9.53
CA ILE A 633 -9.27 27.06 9.08
C ILE A 633 -7.76 27.14 9.04
N GLY A 634 -7.19 28.02 8.23
CA GLY A 634 -5.75 28.25 8.25
C GLY A 634 -5.28 29.14 7.11
N THR A 635 -3.96 29.24 6.97
CA THR A 635 -3.30 29.98 5.89
C THR A 635 -2.35 29.08 5.12
N VAL A 636 -2.28 29.27 3.80
CA VAL A 636 -1.29 28.61 2.93
C VAL A 636 -0.27 29.64 2.46
N THR A 637 1.01 29.36 2.68
CA THR A 637 2.11 30.25 2.27
C THR A 637 3.16 29.51 1.44
N ASP A 638 3.91 30.26 0.65
CA ASP A 638 5.15 29.79 0.04
C ASP A 638 6.21 29.54 1.12
N GLN A 639 6.84 28.36 1.11
CA GLN A 639 7.77 27.95 2.16
C GLN A 639 9.07 28.77 2.17
N ASP A 640 9.52 29.26 1.01
CA ASP A 640 10.83 29.91 0.86
C ASP A 640 10.76 31.43 1.08
N SER A 641 9.68 32.06 0.62
CA SER A 641 9.43 33.50 0.72
C SER A 641 8.50 33.90 1.86
N GLY A 642 7.71 32.96 2.40
CA GLY A 642 6.69 33.23 3.42
C GLY A 642 5.47 33.98 2.92
N LYS A 643 5.37 34.28 1.62
CA LYS A 643 4.24 35.02 1.04
C LYS A 643 2.96 34.16 1.04
N PRO A 644 1.78 34.76 1.27
CA PRO A 644 0.52 34.05 1.15
C PRO A 644 0.28 33.58 -0.29
N LEU A 645 -0.32 32.40 -0.44
CA LEU A 645 -0.66 31.83 -1.73
C LEU A 645 -2.18 31.84 -1.90
N ALA A 646 -2.66 32.58 -2.89
CA ALA A 646 -4.07 32.67 -3.25
C ALA A 646 -4.48 31.56 -4.25
N GLY A 647 -5.75 31.17 -4.22
CA GLY A 647 -6.30 30.17 -5.14
C GLY A 647 -5.81 28.74 -4.90
N VAL A 648 -5.10 28.48 -3.80
CA VAL A 648 -4.67 27.15 -3.38
C VAL A 648 -5.89 26.37 -2.95
N MET A 649 -6.05 25.18 -3.51
CA MET A 649 -7.13 24.28 -3.15
C MET A 649 -6.76 23.57 -1.86
N VAL A 650 -7.65 23.62 -0.87
CA VAL A 650 -7.54 22.87 0.38
C VAL A 650 -8.71 21.92 0.48
N GLU A 651 -8.43 20.63 0.50
CA GLU A 651 -9.44 19.57 0.47
C GLU A 651 -9.21 18.48 1.52
N THR A 652 -10.24 17.66 1.78
CA THR A 652 -10.09 16.45 2.60
C THR A 652 -9.47 15.33 1.78
N ALA A 653 -8.30 14.83 2.19
CA ALA A 653 -7.58 13.77 1.48
C ALA A 653 -8.26 12.39 1.59
N GLU A 654 -9.08 12.18 2.62
CA GLU A 654 -9.85 10.96 2.86
C GLU A 654 -11.24 11.34 3.39
N LEU A 655 -12.30 11.14 2.61
CA LEU A 655 -13.68 11.21 3.09
C LEU A 655 -14.58 10.15 2.41
N ILE A 656 -15.35 9.44 3.25
CA ILE A 656 -16.49 8.54 2.97
C ILE A 656 -16.42 7.74 1.66
N GLY A 657 -15.79 6.56 1.71
CA GLY A 657 -15.90 5.52 0.68
C GLY A 657 -15.36 5.95 -0.68
N ASP A 658 -14.04 5.86 -0.84
CA ASP A 658 -13.24 5.72 -2.07
C ASP A 658 -13.68 6.43 -3.38
N HIS A 659 -14.39 7.57 -3.30
CA HIS A 659 -14.87 8.29 -4.48
C HIS A 659 -14.63 9.79 -4.37
N GLN A 660 -13.88 10.35 -5.33
CA GLN A 660 -13.47 11.76 -5.40
C GLN A 660 -14.65 12.76 -5.41
N LEU A 661 -15.85 12.33 -5.81
CA LEU A 661 -17.08 13.11 -5.79
C LEU A 661 -17.61 13.41 -4.37
N ARG A 662 -16.94 12.90 -3.33
CA ARG A 662 -17.32 13.03 -1.92
C ARG A 662 -16.28 13.79 -1.09
N SER A 663 -15.29 14.40 -1.73
CA SER A 663 -14.29 15.24 -1.07
C SER A 663 -14.81 16.66 -0.83
N LEU A 664 -14.54 17.20 0.36
CA LEU A 664 -14.79 18.61 0.68
C LEU A 664 -13.60 19.44 0.29
N TRP A 665 -13.81 20.58 -0.35
CA TRP A 665 -12.73 21.49 -0.72
C TRP A 665 -13.13 22.96 -0.59
N THR A 666 -12.13 23.82 -0.45
CA THR A 666 -12.23 25.28 -0.55
C THR A 666 -10.99 25.81 -1.27
N ALA A 667 -11.02 27.04 -1.74
CA ALA A 667 -9.82 27.75 -2.20
C ALA A 667 -9.36 28.78 -1.17
N THR A 668 -8.08 29.12 -1.17
CA THR A 668 -7.55 30.25 -0.40
C THR A 668 -7.90 31.59 -1.03
N ASP A 669 -8.15 32.60 -0.19
CA ASP A 669 -8.32 33.99 -0.62
C ASP A 669 -6.99 34.67 -0.99
N GLU A 670 -7.03 35.96 -1.33
CA GLU A 670 -5.84 36.76 -1.68
C GLU A 670 -4.79 36.84 -0.56
N GLN A 671 -5.22 36.67 0.70
CA GLN A 671 -4.36 36.64 1.88
C GLN A 671 -3.91 35.21 2.23
N GLY A 672 -4.20 34.23 1.38
CA GLY A 672 -3.86 32.83 1.54
C GLY A 672 -4.68 32.11 2.60
N GLN A 673 -5.76 32.71 3.12
CA GLN A 673 -6.57 32.12 4.16
C GLN A 673 -7.65 31.20 3.58
N TYR A 674 -7.99 30.14 4.30
CA TYR A 674 -9.07 29.23 3.93
C TYR A 674 -9.96 28.88 5.13
N ARG A 675 -11.20 28.51 4.83
CA ARG A 675 -12.16 27.91 5.76
C ARG A 675 -12.88 26.76 5.07
N LEU A 676 -12.77 25.57 5.63
CA LEU A 676 -13.39 24.35 5.14
C LEU A 676 -14.36 23.81 6.20
N SER A 677 -15.65 23.85 5.91
CA SER A 677 -16.71 23.41 6.84
C SER A 677 -17.33 22.09 6.39
N GLY A 678 -17.98 21.39 7.32
CA GLY A 678 -18.72 20.14 7.07
C GLY A 678 -17.88 18.87 7.13
N ILE A 679 -16.68 18.95 7.70
CA ILE A 679 -15.80 17.80 7.88
C ILE A 679 -16.45 16.84 8.89
N ALA A 680 -16.41 15.53 8.62
CA ALA A 680 -16.92 14.52 9.54
C ALA A 680 -16.12 14.51 10.86
N PRO A 681 -16.79 14.50 12.02
CA PRO A 681 -16.11 14.31 13.29
C PRO A 681 -15.28 13.03 13.32
N LYS A 682 -14.23 13.05 14.13
CA LYS A 682 -13.34 11.90 14.30
C LYS A 682 -14.07 10.74 14.98
N THR A 683 -13.93 9.57 14.40
CA THR A 683 -14.38 8.26 14.87
C THR A 683 -13.19 7.29 14.86
N ARG A 684 -13.38 6.08 15.38
CA ARG A 684 -12.37 5.01 15.27
C ARG A 684 -12.09 4.55 13.83
N PHE A 685 -12.92 4.95 12.87
CA PHE A 685 -12.87 4.47 11.47
C PHE A 685 -12.30 5.52 10.50
N ASN A 686 -12.08 6.76 10.93
CA ASN A 686 -11.53 7.87 10.13
C ASN A 686 -10.45 8.62 10.92
N ASP A 687 -9.66 7.92 11.75
CA ASP A 687 -8.74 8.56 12.68
C ASP A 687 -7.46 9.12 12.02
N SER A 688 -7.21 8.71 10.77
CA SER A 688 -6.15 9.12 9.86
C SER A 688 -6.46 10.36 9.03
N GLN A 689 -7.67 10.93 9.13
CA GLN A 689 -8.14 11.99 8.23
C GLN A 689 -7.12 13.13 8.07
N LYS A 690 -6.85 13.50 6.81
CA LYS A 690 -5.90 14.56 6.43
C LYS A 690 -6.59 15.63 5.59
N LEU A 691 -6.04 16.82 5.65
CA LEU A 691 -6.25 17.89 4.68
C LEU A 691 -5.09 17.89 3.68
N LEU A 692 -5.39 18.16 2.42
CA LEU A 692 -4.47 18.29 1.31
C LEU A 692 -4.53 19.71 0.77
N ALA A 693 -3.39 20.34 0.56
CA ALA A 693 -3.26 21.64 -0.10
C ALA A 693 -2.51 21.47 -1.43
N SER A 694 -3.12 21.86 -2.54
CA SER A 694 -2.57 21.70 -3.89
C SER A 694 -2.90 22.88 -4.81
N ILE A 695 -2.10 23.04 -5.86
CA ILE A 695 -2.31 24.03 -6.93
C ILE A 695 -2.27 23.28 -8.26
N ASP A 696 -3.43 23.17 -8.92
CA ASP A 696 -3.54 22.44 -10.19
C ASP A 696 -3.06 23.29 -11.37
N ASP A 697 -3.39 24.58 -11.37
CA ASP A 697 -3.03 25.53 -12.42
C ASP A 697 -2.24 26.69 -11.78
N GLY A 698 -0.96 26.85 -12.15
CA GLY A 698 -0.11 27.90 -11.60
C GLY A 698 1.38 27.54 -11.55
N PRO A 699 2.18 28.21 -10.70
CA PRO A 699 3.57 27.85 -10.47
C PRO A 699 3.71 26.43 -9.88
N PRO A 700 4.86 25.74 -10.07
CA PRO A 700 5.02 24.32 -9.76
C PRO A 700 5.14 24.05 -8.26
N TYR A 701 4.08 24.21 -7.47
CA TYR A 701 4.11 23.84 -6.05
C TYR A 701 3.76 22.37 -5.85
N LEU A 702 4.61 21.65 -5.11
CA LEU A 702 4.26 20.29 -4.68
C LEU A 702 3.18 20.35 -3.62
N ALA A 703 2.19 19.45 -3.74
CA ALA A 703 1.08 19.38 -2.81
C ALA A 703 1.54 18.97 -1.40
N ALA A 704 0.81 19.40 -0.38
CA ALA A 704 1.14 19.15 1.02
C ALA A 704 -0.05 18.57 1.76
N ALA A 705 0.16 17.53 2.58
CA ALA A 705 -0.88 16.93 3.39
C ALA A 705 -0.59 17.04 4.89
N LYS A 706 -1.61 17.33 5.69
CA LYS A 706 -1.53 17.37 7.16
C LYS A 706 -2.71 16.66 7.81
N SER A 707 -2.44 15.94 8.89
CA SER A 707 -3.53 15.33 9.67
C SER A 707 -4.37 16.39 10.38
N ILE A 708 -5.68 16.16 10.42
CA ILE A 708 -6.62 16.99 11.19
C ILE A 708 -6.41 16.83 12.71
N GLY A 709 -5.76 15.75 13.17
CA GLY A 709 -5.35 15.60 14.58
C GLY A 709 -6.43 15.02 15.52
N LYS A 710 -6.33 15.30 16.82
CA LYS A 710 -7.27 14.87 17.89
C LYS A 710 -7.91 16.06 18.62
N GLU A 711 -7.93 17.21 17.97
CA GLU A 711 -8.45 18.44 18.56
C GLU A 711 -9.96 18.33 18.79
N ASP A 712 -10.44 19.02 19.83
CA ASP A 712 -11.85 19.08 20.17
C ASP A 712 -12.62 19.79 19.05
N GLY A 713 -13.56 19.07 18.43
CA GLY A 713 -14.36 19.55 17.31
C GLY A 713 -15.38 20.65 17.67
N SER A 714 -15.41 21.09 18.94
CA SER A 714 -16.21 22.22 19.42
C SER A 714 -15.76 23.58 18.87
N LYS A 715 -14.54 23.67 18.32
CA LYS A 715 -13.99 24.89 17.70
C LYS A 715 -13.36 24.59 16.33
N PRO A 716 -13.28 25.58 15.43
CA PRO A 716 -12.56 25.42 14.17
C PRO A 716 -11.10 24.99 14.39
N ILE A 717 -10.70 23.91 13.71
CA ILE A 717 -9.37 23.30 13.77
C ILE A 717 -8.42 24.14 12.93
N ARG A 718 -7.35 24.67 13.53
CA ARG A 718 -6.38 25.50 12.80
C ARG A 718 -5.30 24.64 12.13
N ARG A 719 -5.14 24.75 10.81
CA ARG A 719 -4.13 24.01 10.02
C ARG A 719 -3.50 24.88 8.94
N ASP A 720 -2.35 25.45 9.25
CA ASP A 720 -1.59 26.25 8.28
C ASP A 720 -0.74 25.33 7.38
N PHE A 721 -0.57 25.67 6.11
CA PHE A 721 0.23 24.91 5.13
C PHE A 721 1.39 25.76 4.59
N GLN A 722 2.50 25.07 4.29
CA GLN A 722 3.62 25.68 3.58
C GLN A 722 3.88 24.85 2.34
N LEU A 723 3.71 25.44 1.16
CA LEU A 723 3.97 24.79 -0.11
C LEU A 723 5.34 25.21 -0.63
N LYS A 724 6.09 24.25 -1.17
CA LYS A 724 7.41 24.50 -1.74
C LYS A 724 7.43 24.15 -3.22
N ARG A 725 8.14 24.96 -4.00
CA ARG A 725 8.22 24.81 -5.45
C ARG A 725 9.02 23.56 -5.81
N GLY A 726 8.44 22.68 -6.62
CA GLY A 726 9.12 21.62 -7.35
C GLY A 726 9.56 22.05 -8.74
N VAL A 727 9.80 21.07 -9.60
CA VAL A 727 10.27 21.23 -10.99
C VAL A 727 9.17 20.71 -11.93
N TRP A 728 8.95 21.38 -13.06
CA TRP A 728 8.05 20.85 -14.08
C TRP A 728 8.68 19.69 -14.85
N VAL A 729 7.90 18.68 -15.17
CA VAL A 729 8.23 17.66 -16.16
C VAL A 729 7.27 17.80 -17.31
N HIS A 730 7.79 18.04 -18.50
CA HIS A 730 7.06 18.00 -19.76
C HIS A 730 7.35 16.67 -20.43
N GLY A 731 6.38 15.75 -20.39
CA GLY A 731 6.59 14.40 -20.84
C GLY A 731 5.77 14.02 -22.05
N LYS A 732 6.19 12.96 -22.75
CA LYS A 732 5.41 12.34 -23.82
C LYS A 732 5.46 10.82 -23.70
N VAL A 733 4.31 10.17 -23.75
CA VAL A 733 4.19 8.71 -23.82
C VAL A 733 4.01 8.30 -25.27
N VAL A 734 4.85 7.40 -25.76
CA VAL A 734 4.91 7.02 -27.18
C VAL A 734 4.85 5.51 -27.36
N ASP A 735 4.14 5.06 -28.39
CA ASP A 735 4.18 3.68 -28.86
C ASP A 735 5.46 3.48 -29.68
N THR A 736 6.34 2.55 -29.27
CA THR A 736 7.64 2.36 -29.92
C THR A 736 7.55 1.81 -31.34
N SER A 737 6.45 1.15 -31.71
CA SER A 737 6.27 0.57 -33.04
C SER A 737 5.74 1.59 -34.05
N THR A 738 4.91 2.52 -33.61
CA THR A 738 4.26 3.50 -34.49
C THR A 738 4.81 4.92 -34.36
N GLY A 739 5.54 5.22 -33.28
CA GLY A 739 6.00 6.56 -32.92
C GLY A 739 4.88 7.52 -32.50
N LYS A 740 3.64 7.04 -32.37
CA LYS A 740 2.47 7.87 -32.03
C LYS A 740 2.35 8.04 -30.53
N GLY A 741 1.79 9.17 -30.13
CA GLY A 741 1.45 9.45 -28.74
C GLY A 741 0.37 8.52 -28.22
N VAL A 742 0.46 8.15 -26.94
CA VAL A 742 -0.48 7.22 -26.29
C VAL A 742 -1.15 7.86 -25.08
N HIS A 743 -2.47 7.74 -25.03
CA HIS A 743 -3.28 8.11 -23.87
C HIS A 743 -2.99 7.13 -22.70
N ALA A 744 -2.48 7.64 -21.58
CA ALA A 744 -1.95 6.85 -20.47
C ALA A 744 -2.13 7.58 -19.13
N GLY A 745 -2.37 6.82 -18.07
CA GLY A 745 -2.25 7.30 -16.70
C GLY A 745 -0.78 7.41 -16.29
N ILE A 746 -0.44 8.50 -15.60
CA ILE A 746 0.90 8.82 -15.11
C ILE A 746 0.90 8.81 -13.59
N ALA A 747 1.91 8.18 -13.02
CA ALA A 747 2.17 8.20 -11.58
C ALA A 747 3.62 8.63 -11.31
N TYR A 748 3.81 9.35 -10.21
CA TYR A 748 5.13 9.80 -9.76
C TYR A 748 5.46 9.26 -8.38
N TYR A 749 6.69 8.77 -8.28
CA TYR A 749 7.27 8.20 -7.08
C TYR A 749 8.60 8.90 -6.77
N ILE A 750 8.80 9.24 -5.50
CA ILE A 750 10.05 9.83 -5.03
C ILE A 750 10.88 8.73 -4.41
N MET A 751 12.16 8.62 -4.75
CA MET A 751 13.02 7.62 -4.13
C MET A 751 13.23 7.92 -2.64
N ASP A 752 13.22 6.88 -1.80
CA ASP A 752 13.34 7.04 -0.33
C ASP A 752 14.66 7.68 0.12
N ASP A 753 15.70 7.59 -0.70
CA ASP A 753 17.02 8.19 -0.50
C ASP A 753 17.15 9.57 -1.15
N ASN A 754 16.09 10.11 -1.76
CA ASN A 754 16.11 11.45 -2.33
C ASN A 754 16.48 12.49 -1.25
N PRO A 755 17.59 13.23 -1.40
CA PRO A 755 18.12 14.11 -0.36
C PRO A 755 17.21 15.30 -0.06
N TYR A 756 16.30 15.64 -0.99
CA TYR A 756 15.39 16.76 -0.87
C TYR A 756 14.18 16.47 0.00
N LEU A 757 13.85 15.20 0.29
CA LEU A 757 12.69 14.82 1.11
C LEU A 757 12.58 15.62 2.43
N LYS A 758 13.72 15.90 3.09
CA LYS A 758 13.75 16.68 4.33
C LYS A 758 13.32 18.14 4.17
N LYS A 759 13.48 18.72 2.98
CA LYS A 759 13.06 20.09 2.65
C LYS A 759 11.56 20.17 2.32
N TYR A 760 10.89 19.03 2.08
CA TYR A 760 9.46 18.91 1.73
C TYR A 760 8.70 18.01 2.72
N PRO A 761 8.73 18.28 4.03
CA PRO A 761 8.24 17.35 5.07
C PRO A 761 6.72 17.10 5.05
N GLN A 762 5.96 17.85 4.24
CA GLN A 762 4.50 17.75 4.15
C GLN A 762 4.04 16.89 2.94
N TYR A 763 4.97 16.41 2.11
CA TYR A 763 4.69 15.51 0.98
C TYR A 763 4.82 14.04 1.42
N ASP A 764 3.80 13.49 2.10
CA ASP A 764 3.89 12.16 2.74
C ASP A 764 2.61 11.30 2.57
N THR A 765 1.95 11.39 1.42
CA THR A 765 0.76 10.58 1.16
C THR A 765 0.48 10.37 -0.32
N ILE A 766 -0.12 9.23 -0.66
CA ILE A 766 -0.54 8.86 -2.04
C ILE A 766 -1.48 9.88 -2.66
N TYR A 767 -2.19 10.66 -1.84
CA TYR A 767 -3.09 11.71 -2.27
C TYR A 767 -2.37 13.02 -2.64
N ALA A 768 -1.13 13.24 -2.17
CA ALA A 768 -0.33 14.40 -2.55
C ALA A 768 0.36 14.21 -3.91
N THR A 769 0.31 13.00 -4.48
CA THR A 769 0.77 12.75 -5.84
C THR A 769 -0.25 13.33 -6.83
N PRO A 770 0.13 14.29 -7.69
CA PRO A 770 -0.73 14.76 -8.75
C PRO A 770 -1.11 13.56 -9.62
N ALA A 771 -2.41 13.25 -9.75
CA ALA A 771 -2.79 12.36 -10.83
C ALA A 771 -2.64 13.14 -12.11
N ASN A 772 -1.92 12.53 -13.03
CA ASN A 772 -1.74 13.11 -14.33
C ASN A 772 -2.06 12.07 -15.38
N GLN A 773 -2.64 12.52 -16.47
CA GLN A 773 -2.90 11.69 -17.64
C GLN A 773 -2.26 12.40 -18.82
N THR A 774 -1.96 11.63 -19.86
CA THR A 774 -1.57 12.26 -21.11
C THR A 774 -2.78 12.80 -21.85
N ASP A 775 -2.56 13.86 -22.62
CA ASP A 775 -3.49 14.34 -23.62
C ASP A 775 -3.64 13.31 -24.76
N ALA A 776 -4.55 13.57 -25.70
CA ALA A 776 -4.83 12.68 -26.83
C ALA A 776 -3.59 12.39 -27.70
N ASP A 777 -2.61 13.27 -27.73
CA ASP A 777 -1.35 13.15 -28.45
C ASP A 777 -0.19 12.59 -27.59
N GLY A 778 -0.51 12.10 -26.39
CA GLY A 778 0.44 11.46 -25.47
C GLY A 778 1.25 12.43 -24.62
N THR A 779 1.02 13.75 -24.66
CA THR A 779 1.77 14.71 -23.84
C THR A 779 1.24 14.81 -22.42
N PHE A 780 2.10 15.06 -21.43
CA PHE A 780 1.68 15.34 -20.05
C PHE A 780 2.58 16.39 -19.40
N LYS A 781 2.07 17.01 -18.33
CA LYS A 781 2.82 18.01 -17.55
C LYS A 781 2.69 17.79 -16.05
N LEU A 782 3.76 17.38 -15.37
CA LEU A 782 3.75 16.93 -13.97
C LEU A 782 4.70 17.77 -13.10
N ILE A 783 4.35 18.04 -11.85
CA ILE A 783 5.27 18.66 -10.88
C ILE A 783 5.99 17.56 -10.11
N VAL A 784 7.33 17.64 -10.02
CA VAL A 784 8.16 16.65 -9.33
C VAL A 784 9.10 17.31 -8.31
N MET A 785 9.59 16.51 -7.37
CA MET A 785 10.61 16.94 -6.43
C MET A 785 11.98 16.95 -7.11
N PRO A 786 12.84 17.95 -6.84
CA PRO A 786 14.26 17.86 -7.16
C PRO A 786 14.87 16.54 -6.65
N GLY A 787 15.86 16.03 -7.37
CA GLY A 787 16.53 14.76 -7.05
C GLY A 787 15.82 13.53 -7.62
N GLN A 788 16.26 12.35 -7.20
CA GLN A 788 15.87 11.09 -7.81
C GLN A 788 14.39 10.75 -7.60
N GLY A 789 13.72 10.36 -8.68
CA GLY A 789 12.34 9.88 -8.69
C GLY A 789 12.06 8.98 -9.88
N ILE A 790 10.86 8.40 -9.91
CA ILE A 790 10.39 7.49 -10.97
C ILE A 790 9.02 7.95 -11.44
N ILE A 791 8.84 7.99 -12.76
CA ILE A 791 7.54 8.17 -13.41
C ILE A 791 7.12 6.84 -14.00
N GLY A 792 5.92 6.37 -13.65
CA GLY A 792 5.29 5.20 -14.26
C GLY A 792 4.18 5.64 -15.22
N ALA A 793 4.18 5.08 -16.42
CA ALA A 793 3.11 5.27 -17.40
C ALA A 793 2.35 3.97 -17.63
N ARG A 794 1.03 4.08 -17.68
CA ARG A 794 0.13 2.96 -17.98
C ARG A 794 -0.91 3.37 -19.00
N ALA A 795 -0.78 2.86 -20.23
CA ALA A 795 -1.86 2.93 -21.22
C ALA A 795 -3.14 2.29 -20.68
N TRP A 796 -4.28 2.83 -21.12
CA TRP A 796 -5.60 2.32 -20.75
C TRP A 796 -6.00 1.04 -21.49
N LYS A 797 -5.31 0.73 -22.59
CA LYS A 797 -5.38 -0.56 -23.27
C LYS A 797 -4.21 -1.40 -22.78
N ASP A 798 -4.52 -2.60 -22.27
CA ASP A 798 -3.53 -3.59 -21.81
C ASP A 798 -2.94 -4.36 -23.01
N SER A 799 -2.47 -3.62 -24.02
CA SER A 799 -1.82 -4.15 -25.23
C SER A 799 -0.30 -3.96 -25.22
N TYR A 800 0.25 -3.44 -24.14
CA TYR A 800 1.68 -3.19 -23.97
C TYR A 800 2.24 -4.10 -22.89
N ARG A 801 3.55 -4.34 -22.92
CA ARG A 801 4.25 -5.13 -21.89
C ARG A 801 4.24 -4.39 -20.56
N LEU A 802 4.17 -5.13 -19.46
CA LEU A 802 4.28 -4.57 -18.11
C LEU A 802 5.71 -4.56 -17.60
N GLY A 803 6.04 -3.54 -16.80
CA GLY A 803 7.31 -3.43 -16.08
C GLY A 803 8.52 -3.10 -16.95
N SER A 804 8.33 -2.58 -18.17
CA SER A 804 9.45 -2.14 -19.03
C SER A 804 10.23 -1.00 -18.37
N GLY A 805 11.55 -0.95 -18.56
CA GLY A 805 12.44 0.03 -17.95
C GLY A 805 12.98 -0.40 -16.58
N LEU A 806 12.45 -1.46 -16.00
CA LEU A 806 12.93 -2.05 -14.74
C LEU A 806 14.32 -2.68 -14.88
N GLU A 807 14.65 -3.19 -16.06
CA GLU A 807 15.98 -3.68 -16.44
C GLU A 807 17.06 -2.58 -16.40
N LYS A 808 16.67 -1.31 -16.47
CA LYS A 808 17.59 -0.17 -16.36
C LYS A 808 17.76 0.31 -14.90
N LEU A 809 17.03 -0.31 -13.97
CA LEU A 809 16.94 0.09 -12.56
C LEU A 809 17.29 -1.09 -11.63
N GLU A 810 18.13 -2.02 -12.07
CA GLU A 810 18.49 -3.23 -11.33
C GLU A 810 19.01 -2.96 -9.91
N GLU A 811 19.75 -1.86 -9.73
CA GLU A 811 20.29 -1.43 -8.45
C GLU A 811 19.21 -1.03 -7.42
N LEU A 812 17.98 -0.76 -7.88
CA LEU A 812 16.86 -0.29 -7.06
C LEU A 812 15.86 -1.41 -6.70
N LYS A 813 16.11 -2.65 -7.16
CA LYS A 813 15.22 -3.80 -6.96
C LYS A 813 15.32 -4.35 -5.54
N LEU A 814 14.17 -4.50 -4.88
CA LEU A 814 14.01 -5.33 -3.69
C LEU A 814 13.11 -6.51 -4.04
N LYS A 815 13.59 -7.74 -3.83
CA LYS A 815 12.77 -8.95 -3.98
C LYS A 815 11.97 -9.19 -2.70
N ASN A 816 10.69 -9.49 -2.84
CA ASN A 816 9.86 -10.07 -1.79
C ASN A 816 9.11 -11.32 -2.30
N ASP A 817 8.35 -11.99 -1.43
CA ASP A 817 7.58 -13.20 -1.78
C ASP A 817 6.48 -12.95 -2.84
N GLY A 818 6.18 -11.70 -3.19
CA GLY A 818 5.13 -11.29 -4.12
C GLY A 818 5.62 -10.59 -5.41
N GLY A 819 6.93 -10.47 -5.64
CA GLY A 819 7.50 -9.87 -6.86
C GLY A 819 8.66 -8.90 -6.62
N GLU A 820 8.99 -8.11 -7.66
CA GLU A 820 9.96 -7.01 -7.57
C GLU A 820 9.26 -5.73 -7.07
N ILE A 821 9.82 -5.10 -6.04
CA ILE A 821 9.31 -3.85 -5.45
C ILE A 821 10.45 -2.83 -5.37
N ILE A 822 10.14 -1.56 -5.60
CA ILE A 822 11.06 -0.43 -5.40
C ILE A 822 10.60 0.38 -4.19
N ARG A 823 11.53 0.66 -3.25
CA ARG A 823 11.28 1.55 -2.10
C ARG A 823 11.20 2.99 -2.57
N ALA A 824 9.99 3.52 -2.53
CA ALA A 824 9.69 4.88 -2.93
C ALA A 824 8.53 5.43 -2.09
N ARG A 825 8.33 6.73 -2.20
CA ARG A 825 7.21 7.47 -1.64
C ARG A 825 6.25 7.90 -2.73
N PRO A 826 4.96 8.05 -2.41
CA PRO A 826 4.35 7.90 -1.07
C PRO A 826 4.01 6.46 -0.67
N SER A 827 4.17 5.50 -1.58
CA SER A 827 4.08 4.07 -1.31
C SER A 827 5.14 3.32 -2.09
N HIS A 828 5.41 2.07 -1.68
CA HIS A 828 6.22 1.16 -2.47
C HIS A 828 5.73 1.09 -3.92
N LEU A 829 6.67 1.19 -4.86
CA LEU A 829 6.39 1.07 -6.29
C LEU A 829 6.45 -0.41 -6.68
N ILE A 830 5.37 -0.91 -7.27
CA ILE A 830 5.31 -2.23 -7.93
C ILE A 830 5.45 -1.96 -9.44
N PRO A 831 6.61 -2.20 -10.06
CA PRO A 831 6.86 -1.85 -11.46
C PRO A 831 5.85 -2.45 -12.44
N THR A 832 5.42 -3.69 -12.21
CA THR A 832 4.46 -4.42 -13.04
C THR A 832 3.03 -3.86 -12.98
N ASN A 833 2.76 -2.86 -12.12
CA ASN A 833 1.51 -2.09 -12.20
C ASN A 833 1.49 -1.10 -13.37
N TYR A 834 2.64 -0.86 -14.02
CA TYR A 834 2.82 0.09 -15.13
C TYR A 834 3.34 -0.63 -16.37
N HIS A 835 3.09 -0.06 -17.55
CA HIS A 835 3.64 -0.57 -18.79
C HIS A 835 5.14 -0.25 -18.89
N THR A 836 5.48 1.00 -18.58
CA THR A 836 6.87 1.45 -18.53
C THR A 836 7.10 2.35 -17.32
N ILE A 837 8.27 2.19 -16.69
CA ILE A 837 8.78 3.11 -15.67
C ILE A 837 10.07 3.78 -16.15
N VAL A 838 10.24 5.06 -15.81
CA VAL A 838 11.41 5.87 -16.16
C VAL A 838 11.92 6.61 -14.94
N ALA A 839 13.21 6.51 -14.65
CA ALA A 839 13.84 7.31 -13.61
C ALA A 839 14.11 8.75 -14.10
N ILE A 840 13.91 9.72 -13.22
CA ILE A 840 14.20 11.13 -13.43
C ILE A 840 15.06 11.64 -12.27
N ASN A 841 15.87 12.68 -12.54
CA ASN A 841 16.72 13.32 -11.53
C ASN A 841 16.87 14.83 -11.78
N PRO A 842 15.79 15.62 -11.69
CA PRO A 842 15.84 17.08 -11.86
C PRO A 842 16.75 17.76 -10.82
N GLY A 843 17.43 18.83 -11.23
CA GLY A 843 18.23 19.68 -10.36
C GLY A 843 17.39 20.58 -9.45
N GLU A 844 17.96 21.03 -8.33
CA GLU A 844 17.35 22.10 -7.51
C GLU A 844 17.50 23.43 -8.25
N GLY A 845 16.38 24.07 -8.59
CA GLY A 845 16.34 25.34 -9.33
C GLY A 845 15.99 25.20 -10.80
N ASP A 846 15.92 23.98 -11.34
CA ASP A 846 15.42 23.75 -12.69
C ASP A 846 13.97 24.25 -12.81
N GLU A 847 13.67 25.02 -13.85
CA GLU A 847 12.29 25.41 -14.13
C GLU A 847 11.47 24.23 -14.67
N SER A 848 12.09 23.43 -15.54
CA SER A 848 11.49 22.26 -16.15
C SER A 848 12.52 21.27 -16.70
N ILE A 849 12.15 19.98 -16.77
CA ILE A 849 12.83 18.93 -17.52
C ILE A 849 11.87 18.28 -18.52
N THR A 850 12.41 17.56 -19.49
CA THR A 850 11.63 16.76 -20.45
C THR A 850 11.87 15.27 -20.27
N CYS A 851 10.85 14.45 -20.50
CA CYS A 851 11.03 13.00 -20.56
C CYS A 851 10.16 12.35 -21.63
N GLU A 852 10.69 11.31 -22.27
CA GLU A 852 9.92 10.44 -23.16
C GLU A 852 9.76 9.08 -22.51
N ILE A 853 8.54 8.54 -22.53
CA ILE A 853 8.21 7.25 -21.93
C ILE A 853 7.76 6.30 -23.06
N PRO A 854 8.64 5.38 -23.49
CA PRO A 854 8.32 4.44 -24.55
C PRO A 854 7.45 3.31 -24.02
N LEU A 855 6.36 2.97 -24.71
CA LEU A 855 5.55 1.79 -24.46
C LEU A 855 5.86 0.72 -25.51
N ASP A 856 6.28 -0.45 -25.04
CA ASP A 856 6.59 -1.60 -25.89
C ASP A 856 5.33 -2.47 -26.10
N PRO A 857 4.76 -2.55 -27.31
CA PRO A 857 3.60 -3.39 -27.58
C PRO A 857 3.90 -4.89 -27.49
N GLY A 858 5.18 -5.29 -27.47
CA GLY A 858 5.61 -6.68 -27.51
C GLY A 858 5.20 -7.39 -28.81
N ARG A 859 5.38 -8.72 -28.85
CA ARG A 859 4.89 -9.53 -29.97
C ARG A 859 3.43 -9.94 -29.75
N THR A 860 2.73 -10.14 -30.87
CA THR A 860 1.39 -10.72 -30.90
C THR A 860 1.44 -12.06 -31.61
N VAL A 861 0.95 -13.11 -30.95
CA VAL A 861 0.84 -14.47 -31.51
C VAL A 861 -0.64 -14.77 -31.73
N LYS A 862 -0.98 -15.17 -32.96
CA LYS A 862 -2.34 -15.55 -33.33
C LYS A 862 -2.54 -17.05 -33.16
N GLY A 863 -3.76 -17.47 -32.83
CA GLY A 863 -4.09 -18.89 -32.76
C GLY A 863 -5.55 -19.20 -33.06
N THR A 864 -5.83 -20.48 -33.24
CA THR A 864 -7.15 -21.02 -33.52
C THR A 864 -7.46 -22.17 -32.56
N ILE A 865 -8.66 -22.17 -32.02
CA ILE A 865 -9.18 -23.18 -31.09
C ILE A 865 -9.93 -24.22 -31.91
N VAL A 866 -9.64 -25.49 -31.68
CA VAL A 866 -10.31 -26.61 -32.35
C VAL A 866 -10.88 -27.61 -31.34
N GLY A 867 -11.96 -28.28 -31.73
CA GLY A 867 -12.56 -29.35 -30.95
C GLY A 867 -11.74 -30.65 -31.01
N PRO A 868 -12.15 -31.69 -30.28
CA PRO A 868 -11.54 -33.03 -30.36
C PRO A 868 -11.53 -33.63 -31.78
N ASP A 869 -12.46 -33.20 -32.62
CA ASP A 869 -12.62 -33.55 -34.04
C ASP A 869 -11.73 -32.73 -34.99
N GLY A 870 -10.97 -31.76 -34.47
CA GLY A 870 -10.13 -30.85 -35.26
C GLY A 870 -10.88 -29.70 -35.93
N ALA A 871 -12.21 -29.60 -35.76
CA ALA A 871 -12.99 -28.52 -36.33
C ALA A 871 -12.84 -27.22 -35.52
N PRO A 872 -12.85 -26.02 -36.17
CA PRO A 872 -12.82 -24.75 -35.47
C PRO A 872 -13.93 -24.61 -34.43
N LEU A 873 -13.56 -24.19 -33.22
CA LEU A 873 -14.45 -24.19 -32.07
C LEU A 873 -14.70 -22.77 -31.57
N VAL A 874 -15.91 -22.27 -31.81
CA VAL A 874 -16.43 -20.98 -31.30
C VAL A 874 -17.01 -21.17 -29.90
N GLY A 875 -16.97 -20.12 -29.06
CA GLY A 875 -17.61 -20.17 -27.73
C GLY A 875 -16.69 -20.57 -26.57
N ALA A 876 -15.37 -20.57 -26.77
CA ALA A 876 -14.41 -20.76 -25.68
C ALA A 876 -14.14 -19.44 -24.93
N ARG A 877 -13.96 -19.52 -23.61
CA ARG A 877 -13.40 -18.47 -22.75
C ARG A 877 -11.92 -18.70 -22.54
N LEU A 878 -11.17 -17.62 -22.40
CA LEU A 878 -9.70 -17.65 -22.29
C LEU A 878 -9.21 -16.89 -21.07
N GLU A 879 -8.12 -17.37 -20.47
CA GLU A 879 -7.33 -16.66 -19.46
C GLU A 879 -5.88 -16.54 -19.97
N GLY A 880 -5.24 -15.38 -19.81
CA GLY A 880 -3.82 -15.18 -20.14
C GLY A 880 -3.52 -14.68 -21.56
N THR A 881 -4.50 -14.14 -22.29
CA THR A 881 -4.28 -13.48 -23.60
C THR A 881 -3.53 -12.15 -23.49
N GLU A 882 -3.56 -11.55 -22.30
CA GLU A 882 -2.91 -10.28 -21.94
C GLU A 882 -2.00 -10.50 -20.72
N ASP A 883 -1.05 -9.59 -20.50
CA ASP A 883 -0.12 -9.62 -19.35
C ASP A 883 -0.84 -9.20 -18.03
N GLN A 884 -1.94 -8.48 -18.21
CA GLN A 884 -3.00 -7.97 -17.33
C GLN A 884 -3.84 -8.89 -16.42
N PHE A 885 -3.57 -9.05 -15.12
CA PHE A 885 -4.54 -9.56 -14.11
C PHE A 885 -5.18 -10.93 -14.41
N ARG A 886 -4.67 -11.68 -15.40
CA ARG A 886 -5.10 -13.00 -15.89
C ARG A 886 -6.51 -13.38 -15.46
N ARG A 887 -7.51 -12.65 -15.96
CA ARG A 887 -8.92 -12.98 -15.77
C ARG A 887 -9.43 -13.76 -16.96
N TRP A 888 -10.38 -14.65 -16.72
CA TRP A 888 -11.16 -15.25 -17.78
C TRP A 888 -11.92 -14.17 -18.55
N SER A 889 -11.98 -14.31 -19.87
CA SER A 889 -12.80 -13.47 -20.72
C SER A 889 -14.23 -13.40 -20.17
N ALA A 890 -14.78 -12.19 -20.07
CA ALA A 890 -16.10 -11.98 -19.48
C ALA A 890 -17.22 -12.66 -20.28
N LYS A 891 -17.02 -12.80 -21.60
CA LYS A 891 -17.91 -13.51 -22.52
C LYS A 891 -17.11 -14.58 -23.30
N PRO A 892 -17.77 -15.65 -23.75
CA PRO A 892 -17.20 -16.56 -24.74
C PRO A 892 -16.75 -15.81 -26.01
N LEU A 893 -15.64 -16.25 -26.61
CA LEU A 893 -15.17 -15.66 -27.87
C LEU A 893 -16.20 -15.88 -28.99
N PRO A 894 -16.49 -14.86 -29.80
CA PRO A 894 -17.39 -14.96 -30.94
C PRO A 894 -16.79 -15.69 -32.14
N SER A 895 -15.50 -16.03 -32.07
CA SER A 895 -14.77 -16.77 -33.11
C SER A 895 -13.86 -17.83 -32.51
N ALA A 896 -13.46 -18.80 -33.33
CA ALA A 896 -12.43 -19.78 -32.95
C ALA A 896 -11.02 -19.18 -32.88
N ASN A 897 -10.80 -17.98 -33.43
CA ASN A 897 -9.50 -17.33 -33.43
C ASN A 897 -9.30 -16.49 -32.17
N PHE A 898 -8.06 -16.46 -31.68
CA PHE A 898 -7.62 -15.63 -30.56
C PHE A 898 -6.26 -15.00 -30.84
N GLU A 899 -5.94 -13.95 -30.07
CA GLU A 899 -4.63 -13.29 -30.10
C GLU A 899 -4.06 -13.20 -28.69
N ALA A 900 -2.80 -13.60 -28.55
CA ALA A 900 -2.01 -13.37 -27.35
C ALA A 900 -1.08 -12.18 -27.60
N ARG A 901 -1.26 -11.09 -26.86
CA ARG A 901 -0.60 -9.79 -27.11
C ARG A 901 0.40 -9.46 -26.00
N ALA A 902 1.23 -8.43 -26.17
CA ALA A 902 2.16 -7.95 -25.14
C ALA A 902 3.11 -9.05 -24.62
N LEU A 903 3.55 -9.96 -25.49
CA LEU A 903 4.52 -10.99 -25.15
C LEU A 903 5.93 -10.38 -25.24
N GLY A 904 6.70 -10.44 -24.15
CA GLY A 904 8.09 -9.98 -24.16
C GLY A 904 9.01 -10.89 -24.96
N SER A 905 10.13 -10.30 -25.42
CA SER A 905 11.24 -11.05 -26.01
C SER A 905 11.79 -12.06 -25.00
N GLY A 906 11.94 -13.33 -25.39
CA GLY A 906 12.46 -14.37 -24.50
C GLY A 906 11.50 -14.87 -23.40
N GLN A 907 10.24 -14.41 -23.39
CA GLN A 907 9.25 -14.80 -22.36
C GLN A 907 8.30 -15.89 -22.85
N SER A 908 7.96 -16.86 -22.01
CA SER A 908 6.84 -17.78 -22.30
C SER A 908 5.57 -17.31 -21.62
N ARG A 909 4.41 -17.65 -22.18
CA ARG A 909 3.12 -17.35 -21.55
C ARG A 909 2.16 -18.51 -21.67
N LEU A 910 1.54 -18.88 -20.55
CA LEU A 910 0.46 -19.84 -20.54
C LEU A 910 -0.89 -19.18 -20.81
N ILE A 911 -1.68 -19.82 -21.66
CA ILE A 911 -3.07 -19.48 -21.94
C ILE A 911 -3.95 -20.67 -21.59
N LEU A 912 -5.03 -20.40 -20.86
CA LEU A 912 -6.03 -21.39 -20.48
C LEU A 912 -7.28 -21.20 -21.34
N PHE A 913 -7.95 -22.31 -21.64
CA PHE A 913 -9.13 -22.36 -22.50
C PHE A 913 -10.20 -23.20 -21.83
N TYR A 914 -11.44 -22.72 -21.85
CA TYR A 914 -12.59 -23.48 -21.39
C TYR A 914 -13.84 -23.18 -22.22
N HIS A 915 -14.52 -24.22 -22.67
CA HIS A 915 -15.80 -24.16 -23.34
C HIS A 915 -16.87 -24.73 -22.42
N GLU A 916 -17.72 -23.85 -21.88
CA GLU A 916 -18.70 -24.18 -20.85
C GLU A 916 -19.76 -25.17 -21.33
N GLU A 917 -20.36 -24.93 -22.50
CA GLU A 917 -21.47 -25.76 -23.00
C GLU A 917 -21.01 -27.18 -23.39
N LYS A 918 -19.87 -27.29 -24.09
CA LYS A 918 -19.31 -28.57 -24.53
C LYS A 918 -18.43 -29.25 -23.47
N LYS A 919 -18.19 -28.61 -22.33
CA LYS A 919 -17.32 -29.09 -21.24
C LYS A 919 -15.94 -29.52 -21.76
N LEU A 920 -15.33 -28.66 -22.59
CA LEU A 920 -13.99 -28.87 -23.13
C LEU A 920 -13.01 -27.87 -22.51
N ALA A 921 -11.80 -28.31 -22.16
CA ALA A 921 -10.76 -27.46 -21.58
C ALA A 921 -9.41 -27.74 -22.24
N GLY A 922 -8.50 -26.77 -22.16
CA GLY A 922 -7.15 -26.89 -22.69
C GLY A 922 -6.20 -25.85 -22.11
N ALA A 923 -4.91 -26.10 -22.23
CA ALA A 923 -3.85 -25.16 -21.86
C ALA A 923 -2.79 -25.15 -22.95
N ARG A 924 -2.24 -23.97 -23.25
CA ARG A 924 -1.12 -23.82 -24.20
C ARG A 924 -0.11 -22.82 -23.67
N VAL A 925 1.15 -23.26 -23.55
CA VAL A 925 2.29 -22.38 -23.33
C VAL A 925 2.80 -21.89 -24.68
N ILE A 926 2.76 -20.58 -24.90
CA ILE A 926 3.44 -19.92 -26.04
C ILE A 926 4.90 -19.75 -25.66
N GLY A 927 5.81 -20.28 -26.49
CA GLY A 927 7.25 -20.22 -26.26
C GLY A 927 7.87 -18.83 -26.46
N PRO A 928 9.15 -18.63 -26.10
CA PRO A 928 9.85 -17.34 -26.15
C PRO A 928 10.00 -16.74 -27.55
N ASP A 929 10.07 -17.58 -28.58
CA ASP A 929 10.32 -17.18 -29.97
C ASP A 929 9.21 -17.65 -30.92
N GLU A 930 8.11 -18.16 -30.38
CA GLU A 930 6.98 -18.65 -31.16
C GLU A 930 6.20 -17.47 -31.74
N THR A 931 5.95 -17.48 -33.05
CA THR A 931 5.30 -16.39 -33.81
C THR A 931 3.90 -16.76 -34.35
N GLY A 932 3.55 -18.05 -34.35
CA GLY A 932 2.24 -18.57 -34.76
C GLY A 932 2.06 -18.72 -36.29
N PRO A 933 0.86 -19.15 -36.76
CA PRO A 933 -0.37 -19.36 -35.99
C PRO A 933 -0.37 -20.67 -35.20
N ILE A 934 -0.84 -20.63 -33.95
CA ILE A 934 -0.90 -21.81 -33.08
C ILE A 934 -2.29 -22.44 -33.12
N VAL A 935 -2.36 -23.78 -33.18
CA VAL A 935 -3.62 -24.52 -33.09
C VAL A 935 -3.72 -25.12 -31.69
N VAL A 936 -4.83 -24.87 -31.00
CA VAL A 936 -5.09 -25.40 -29.65
C VAL A 936 -6.29 -26.32 -29.71
N GLN A 937 -6.04 -27.61 -29.52
CA GLN A 937 -7.10 -28.62 -29.43
C GLN A 937 -7.61 -28.71 -28.00
N LEU A 938 -8.92 -28.55 -27.81
CA LEU A 938 -9.54 -28.74 -26.49
C LEU A 938 -9.93 -30.21 -26.28
N GLU A 939 -9.83 -30.65 -25.03
CA GLU A 939 -10.17 -31.99 -24.60
C GLU A 939 -11.32 -31.98 -23.58
N PRO A 940 -12.03 -33.10 -23.36
CA PRO A 940 -13.01 -33.22 -22.28
C PRO A 940 -12.45 -32.77 -20.93
N SER A 941 -13.08 -31.74 -20.35
CA SER A 941 -12.67 -31.16 -19.07
C SER A 941 -12.95 -32.14 -17.93
N GLY A 942 -12.09 -32.11 -16.91
CA GLY A 942 -12.28 -32.83 -15.67
C GLY A 942 -13.22 -32.14 -14.70
N THR A 943 -13.70 -32.89 -13.72
CA THR A 943 -14.54 -32.42 -12.62
C THR A 943 -14.00 -32.92 -11.29
N VAL A 944 -14.01 -32.06 -10.27
CA VAL A 944 -13.77 -32.43 -8.88
C VAL A 944 -15.04 -32.23 -8.07
N THR A 945 -15.42 -33.24 -7.30
CA THR A 945 -16.50 -33.14 -6.30
C THR A 945 -15.96 -33.44 -4.91
N GLY A 946 -16.69 -33.04 -3.89
CA GLY A 946 -16.39 -33.40 -2.51
C GLY A 946 -17.37 -32.74 -1.55
N ARG A 947 -17.15 -32.94 -0.26
CA ARG A 947 -17.94 -32.34 0.82
C ARG A 947 -17.02 -31.69 1.84
N LEU A 948 -17.17 -30.38 2.01
CA LEU A 948 -16.39 -29.62 2.97
C LEU A 948 -17.02 -29.71 4.35
N VAL A 949 -16.20 -30.10 5.32
CA VAL A 949 -16.59 -30.23 6.72
C VAL A 949 -15.63 -29.46 7.63
N ASP A 950 -16.11 -29.02 8.79
CA ASP A 950 -15.26 -28.43 9.81
C ASP A 950 -14.43 -29.50 10.56
N ALA A 951 -13.64 -29.07 11.55
CA ALA A 951 -12.83 -29.97 12.36
C ALA A 951 -13.67 -30.96 13.21
N GLY A 952 -14.97 -30.71 13.38
CA GLY A 952 -15.93 -31.58 14.05
C GLY A 952 -16.74 -32.46 13.09
N GLY A 953 -16.49 -32.39 11.78
CA GLY A 953 -17.22 -33.15 10.76
C GLY A 953 -18.58 -32.55 10.36
N LEU A 954 -18.91 -31.33 10.81
CA LEU A 954 -20.14 -30.65 10.40
C LEU A 954 -19.97 -30.01 9.02
N PRO A 955 -20.99 -30.05 8.15
CA PRO A 955 -20.92 -29.51 6.80
C PRO A 955 -20.74 -27.99 6.81
N LEU A 956 -19.89 -27.51 5.90
CA LEU A 956 -19.64 -26.08 5.71
C LEU A 956 -20.44 -25.57 4.51
N ALA A 957 -21.66 -25.10 4.77
CA ALA A 957 -22.52 -24.49 3.76
C ALA A 957 -22.06 -23.08 3.36
N GLU A 958 -22.36 -22.68 2.11
CA GLU A 958 -22.10 -21.36 1.53
C GLU A 958 -20.63 -20.91 1.60
N ALA A 959 -19.71 -21.88 1.61
CA ALA A 959 -18.29 -21.60 1.55
C ALA A 959 -17.87 -21.38 0.09
N GLU A 960 -17.14 -20.31 -0.17
CA GLU A 960 -16.61 -19.98 -1.49
C GLU A 960 -15.23 -20.61 -1.68
N MET A 961 -15.03 -21.26 -2.82
CA MET A 961 -13.77 -21.90 -3.18
C MET A 961 -13.15 -21.17 -4.36
N SER A 962 -11.93 -20.69 -4.17
CA SER A 962 -11.05 -20.25 -5.25
C SER A 962 -10.08 -21.37 -5.59
N CYS A 963 -9.82 -21.60 -6.85
CA CYS A 963 -8.95 -22.67 -7.30
C CYS A 963 -7.84 -22.08 -8.15
N PHE A 964 -6.60 -22.41 -7.79
CA PHE A 964 -5.40 -21.92 -8.42
C PHE A 964 -4.68 -23.08 -9.10
N VAL A 965 -4.41 -22.94 -10.38
CA VAL A 965 -3.57 -23.91 -11.10
C VAL A 965 -2.13 -23.47 -10.98
N SER A 966 -1.25 -24.32 -10.45
CA SER A 966 0.16 -23.97 -10.23
C SER A 966 0.98 -24.21 -11.49
N TYR A 967 1.74 -23.22 -11.95
CA TYR A 967 2.59 -23.32 -13.14
C TYR A 967 4.00 -22.76 -12.93
N ASP A 968 4.96 -23.25 -13.70
CA ASP A 968 6.32 -22.67 -13.85
C ASP A 968 6.33 -21.51 -14.86
N ASP A 969 5.38 -20.58 -14.70
CA ASP A 969 5.43 -19.30 -15.41
C ASP A 969 6.18 -18.30 -14.51
N PRO A 970 7.32 -17.74 -14.97
CA PRO A 970 8.15 -16.84 -14.16
C PRO A 970 7.45 -15.54 -13.80
N THR A 971 6.39 -15.16 -14.53
CA THR A 971 5.62 -13.94 -14.29
C THR A 971 4.32 -14.19 -13.52
N HIS A 972 3.69 -15.36 -13.68
CA HIS A 972 2.35 -15.63 -13.14
C HIS A 972 2.19 -17.10 -12.72
N LYS A 973 2.50 -17.41 -11.47
CA LYS A 973 2.56 -18.78 -10.94
C LYS A 973 1.19 -19.46 -10.75
N THR A 974 0.07 -18.76 -10.95
CA THR A 974 -1.28 -19.26 -10.67
C THR A 974 -2.30 -18.84 -11.73
N GLY A 975 -3.17 -19.76 -12.18
CA GLY A 975 -4.37 -19.45 -12.98
C GLY A 975 -5.67 -19.78 -12.22
N SER A 976 -6.83 -19.27 -12.63
CA SER A 976 -8.10 -19.37 -11.87
C SER A 976 -9.13 -20.32 -12.51
N LEU A 977 -10.19 -20.69 -11.78
CA LEU A 977 -11.38 -21.30 -12.40
C LEU A 977 -12.25 -20.25 -13.13
N PRO A 978 -12.93 -20.63 -14.22
CA PRO A 978 -13.79 -19.73 -15.00
C PRO A 978 -15.03 -19.26 -14.24
N ALA A 979 -15.41 -19.94 -13.15
CA ALA A 979 -16.49 -19.58 -12.26
C ALA A 979 -16.14 -19.88 -10.79
N PRO A 980 -16.66 -19.08 -9.84
CA PRO A 980 -16.54 -19.38 -8.41
C PRO A 980 -17.30 -20.67 -8.07
N VAL A 981 -16.75 -21.47 -7.17
CA VAL A 981 -17.38 -22.72 -6.70
C VAL A 981 -17.90 -22.48 -5.27
N LYS A 982 -19.18 -22.79 -5.01
CA LYS A 982 -19.79 -22.69 -3.68
C LYS A 982 -20.24 -24.06 -3.19
N THR A 983 -20.23 -24.25 -1.87
CA THR A 983 -20.81 -25.43 -1.24
C THR A 983 -22.32 -25.28 -1.03
N ASP A 984 -23.06 -26.37 -1.22
CA ASP A 984 -24.48 -26.47 -0.85
C ASP A 984 -24.69 -26.55 0.67
N LYS A 985 -25.95 -26.71 1.10
CA LYS A 985 -26.32 -26.78 2.53
C LYS A 985 -25.68 -27.97 3.25
N GLU A 986 -25.38 -29.03 2.52
CA GLU A 986 -24.74 -30.26 2.98
C GLU A 986 -23.21 -30.18 2.90
N GLY A 987 -22.66 -29.03 2.50
CA GLY A 987 -21.23 -28.77 2.34
C GLY A 987 -20.65 -29.34 1.04
N ARG A 988 -21.46 -29.87 0.12
CA ARG A 988 -20.98 -30.48 -1.12
C ARG A 988 -20.65 -29.42 -2.15
N PHE A 989 -19.59 -29.65 -2.91
CA PHE A 989 -19.18 -28.79 -4.00
C PHE A 989 -18.91 -29.58 -5.28
N ARG A 990 -19.00 -28.89 -6.41
CA ARG A 990 -18.68 -29.41 -7.73
C ARG A 990 -17.90 -28.35 -8.52
N ALA A 991 -16.64 -28.63 -8.79
CA ALA A 991 -15.74 -27.79 -9.57
C ALA A 991 -15.56 -28.40 -10.97
N GLU A 992 -16.05 -27.71 -12.00
CA GLU A 992 -15.96 -28.12 -13.40
C GLU A 992 -14.97 -27.26 -14.18
N GLY A 993 -14.58 -27.71 -15.37
CA GLY A 993 -13.66 -26.97 -16.24
C GLY A 993 -12.19 -27.12 -15.88
N LEU A 994 -11.86 -28.22 -15.20
CA LEU A 994 -10.48 -28.55 -14.87
C LEU A 994 -9.77 -29.10 -16.12
N ILE A 995 -8.61 -28.54 -16.41
CA ILE A 995 -7.75 -28.88 -17.55
C ILE A 995 -7.03 -30.19 -17.21
N PRO A 996 -7.16 -31.22 -18.06
CA PRO A 996 -6.48 -32.49 -17.86
C PRO A 996 -4.96 -32.34 -17.71
N GLY A 997 -4.38 -33.12 -16.80
CA GLY A 997 -2.92 -33.17 -16.57
C GLY A 997 -2.36 -32.03 -15.71
N GLN A 998 -3.20 -31.11 -15.23
CA GLN A 998 -2.76 -30.00 -14.37
C GLN A 998 -2.97 -30.28 -12.87
N SER A 999 -2.14 -29.64 -12.04
CA SER A 999 -2.25 -29.68 -10.59
C SER A 999 -2.95 -28.44 -10.06
N TYR A 1000 -4.03 -28.66 -9.31
CA TYR A 1000 -4.86 -27.61 -8.73
C TYR A 1000 -4.63 -27.48 -7.23
N ARG A 1001 -4.71 -26.25 -6.71
CA ARG A 1001 -4.76 -25.90 -5.29
C ARG A 1001 -6.02 -25.11 -5.01
N PHE A 1002 -6.82 -25.56 -4.05
CA PHE A 1002 -8.04 -24.86 -3.64
C PHE A 1002 -7.78 -24.01 -2.38
N GLN A 1003 -8.30 -22.79 -2.37
CA GLN A 1003 -8.40 -21.90 -1.20
C GLN A 1003 -9.87 -21.67 -0.88
N LEU A 1004 -10.20 -21.56 0.40
CA LEU A 1004 -11.57 -21.43 0.85
C LEU A 1004 -11.80 -20.13 1.62
N TRP A 1005 -12.94 -19.52 1.34
CA TRP A 1005 -13.44 -18.31 1.98
C TRP A 1005 -14.75 -18.65 2.68
N LYS A 1006 -14.85 -18.26 3.96
CA LYS A 1006 -16.13 -18.25 4.69
C LYS A 1006 -16.29 -16.89 5.35
N GLY A 1007 -17.12 -16.03 4.76
CA GLY A 1007 -17.16 -14.61 5.13
C GLY A 1007 -15.84 -13.91 4.81
N SER A 1008 -15.25 -13.20 5.78
CA SER A 1008 -13.96 -12.49 5.62
C SER A 1008 -12.73 -13.32 6.00
N GLU A 1009 -12.88 -14.58 6.41
CA GLU A 1009 -11.77 -15.45 6.80
C GLU A 1009 -11.31 -16.33 5.63
N LEU A 1010 -10.05 -16.16 5.21
CA LEU A 1010 -9.36 -17.10 4.34
C LEU A 1010 -8.89 -18.30 5.17
N ARG A 1011 -9.33 -19.50 4.80
CA ARG A 1011 -8.84 -20.75 5.38
C ARG A 1011 -8.18 -21.58 4.29
N GLU A 1012 -6.86 -21.74 4.40
CA GLU A 1012 -6.09 -22.52 3.43
C GLU A 1012 -6.09 -24.00 3.83
N THR A 1013 -6.62 -24.85 2.97
CA THR A 1013 -6.36 -26.29 3.00
C THR A 1013 -5.99 -26.69 1.57
N PRO A 1014 -4.69 -26.88 1.26
CA PRO A 1014 -4.28 -27.22 -0.08
C PRO A 1014 -4.80 -28.61 -0.44
N ILE A 1015 -5.82 -28.64 -1.28
CA ILE A 1015 -6.29 -29.85 -1.94
C ILE A 1015 -5.50 -29.97 -3.23
N ASN A 1016 -4.56 -30.91 -3.30
CA ASN A 1016 -3.84 -31.20 -4.54
C ASN A 1016 -4.61 -32.29 -5.31
N ALA A 1017 -5.18 -31.92 -6.45
CA ALA A 1017 -5.82 -32.87 -7.35
C ALA A 1017 -5.19 -32.77 -8.75
N VAL A 1018 -4.64 -33.88 -9.22
CA VAL A 1018 -4.36 -34.11 -10.63
C VAL A 1018 -5.59 -34.81 -11.22
N ILE A 1019 -6.08 -34.28 -12.33
CA ILE A 1019 -7.29 -34.77 -13.02
C ILE A 1019 -6.92 -35.26 -14.41
N THR A 1020 -7.42 -36.44 -14.76
CA THR A 1020 -7.26 -37.03 -16.09
C THR A 1020 -8.42 -36.63 -17.02
N ARG A 1021 -8.27 -36.90 -18.31
CA ARG A 1021 -9.21 -36.45 -19.35
C ARG A 1021 -10.63 -36.94 -19.09
N GLY A 1022 -11.58 -36.01 -18.93
CA GLY A 1022 -12.99 -36.30 -18.66
C GLY A 1022 -13.30 -36.96 -17.30
N GLU A 1023 -12.33 -37.08 -16.40
CA GLU A 1023 -12.52 -37.72 -15.10
C GLU A 1023 -13.40 -36.88 -14.18
N THR A 1024 -14.29 -37.54 -13.44
CA THR A 1024 -14.92 -36.96 -12.24
C THR A 1024 -14.27 -37.58 -11.02
N LYS A 1025 -13.51 -36.77 -10.27
CA LYS A 1025 -12.80 -37.19 -9.07
C LYS A 1025 -13.53 -36.71 -7.82
N ASP A 1026 -14.02 -37.66 -7.04
CA ASP A 1026 -14.62 -37.37 -5.73
C ASP A 1026 -13.55 -37.38 -4.64
N LEU A 1027 -13.45 -36.28 -3.89
CA LEU A 1027 -12.52 -36.12 -2.78
C LEU A 1027 -13.09 -36.58 -1.45
N GLY A 1028 -14.38 -36.94 -1.40
CA GLY A 1028 -15.07 -37.31 -0.16
C GLY A 1028 -15.17 -36.14 0.81
N ASP A 1029 -15.13 -36.43 2.12
CA ASP A 1029 -15.15 -35.40 3.17
C ASP A 1029 -13.77 -34.74 3.31
N VAL A 1030 -13.71 -33.45 2.96
CA VAL A 1030 -12.51 -32.61 3.09
C VAL A 1030 -12.66 -31.76 4.35
N SER A 1031 -11.90 -32.10 5.39
CA SER A 1031 -11.90 -31.35 6.65
C SER A 1031 -10.97 -30.14 6.57
N ILE A 1032 -11.48 -28.99 7.00
CA ILE A 1032 -10.65 -27.78 7.16
C ILE A 1032 -9.87 -27.91 8.45
N ILE A 1033 -8.59 -28.24 8.32
CA ILE A 1033 -7.65 -28.17 9.45
C ILE A 1033 -7.33 -26.69 9.66
N THR A 1034 -7.86 -26.10 10.75
CA THR A 1034 -7.33 -24.82 11.23
C THR A 1034 -5.84 -25.02 11.52
N ASN A 1035 -4.99 -24.50 10.64
CA ASN A 1035 -3.60 -24.28 10.99
C ASN A 1035 -3.61 -23.35 12.19
N LYS A 1036 -3.31 -23.99 13.31
CA LYS A 1036 -3.54 -23.49 14.64
C LYS A 1036 -2.39 -22.53 14.91
#